data_AF-A0AA87E162-F1
#
_entry.id   AF-A0AA87E162-F1
#
_cell.length_a   1.000
_cell.length_b   1.000
_cell.length_c   1.000
_cell.angle_alpha   90.00
_cell.angle_beta   90.00
_cell.angle_gamma   90.00
#
_symmetry.space_group_name_H-M   'P 1'
#
loop_
_entity.id
_entity.type
_entity.pdbx_description
1 polymer ?
#
loop_
_entity_poly.entity_id
_entity_poly.type
_entity_poly.pdbx_seq_one_letter_code
_entity_poly.pdbx_strand_id
1 'polypeptide(L)'
;MEVDGKGPAIAEISKAAGAGEVVSMTGVDLDGRTGFQIFSQPPGATEGVVTPVSRLTADATAATLLLPATLPSWSTYLIRPQRGNVQGRSFAINRTESWWIGPDAAAPGAIVSVYGRNLSRFNGTSRSYLYIKPTGAAGWYVKAISVNPFKVDFKVPALPPARYEVWVHNTHGGRFGWSGPLTLDVQSQSPWAAQDKKRIDARQFGAKGDGVTDDTAAILRAIDAAAAIAPATLYFPAGIYLVTTPLIAPANVGWFGAGMNKTEIRLNRRIDQSMVGVDGDDTRFENLTLNANRNIAGKPLLALRKTKNTRLDSVRVDAWGVPALDAQDTEGLFVHASELIENGSFYGTSRQVFFSDNRFLMTGYGESVVALWGGRDFAMTGNELVNADESRDDGHGIGRFFVGQAHFGSMRNLYFEKNISRNAAPHDCTKVDCNKGEQICFEIVGSKLKNDFVGASSNSVTFKSLSDLGDAVPGGRDLVIVGGRGAGQHRHIASTDGSVVLLEQAWNVVPDRTSRFALAATASRAVIYDNTLDGRASYAEHDSDSTGVLLYGNVYDVVVDSNRISRMRHGMMTVALDSTRGLSPYFLQYSNNSVTRSNSGLYVGTTFADTGVAGVWGGLGNVYRRNRFTDIAYIGVEFETWNHPGADYNGTVFDGNTFANVRYGFVDAYKLMWTHDGSFKAGPAERSRRINTVLYDNHFTRGTSGAVQSAGFVTMHPENSWANIGSTWSGFAMGNGGPTTGAVKSSSDAARPIPD
;
A
#
# COMPACT_ATOMS: atom_id res chain seq x y z
N MET A 1 27.09 15.07 -14.01
CA MET A 1 26.98 15.22 -15.48
C MET A 1 26.26 13.99 -15.99
N GLU A 2 25.23 14.17 -16.81
CA GLU A 2 24.72 13.10 -17.66
C GLU A 2 25.87 12.67 -18.57
N VAL A 3 26.20 11.39 -18.51
CA VAL A 3 27.18 10.80 -19.41
C VAL A 3 26.37 10.16 -20.53
N ASP A 4 26.75 10.51 -21.76
CA ASP A 4 26.21 10.14 -23.08
C ASP A 4 25.26 8.92 -23.11
N GLY A 5 24.17 9.01 -23.89
CA GLY A 5 23.07 8.02 -23.97
C GLY A 5 23.46 6.64 -24.51
N LYS A 6 24.76 6.34 -24.59
CA LYS A 6 25.39 5.10 -25.07
C LYS A 6 25.98 4.24 -23.93
N GLY A 7 25.97 4.71 -22.68
CA GLY A 7 26.44 3.95 -21.51
C GLY A 7 25.40 2.99 -20.93
N PRO A 8 25.81 2.05 -20.05
CA PRO A 8 24.87 1.23 -19.29
C PRO A 8 23.97 2.13 -18.43
N ALA A 9 22.70 1.75 -18.27
CA ALA A 9 21.71 2.62 -17.63
C ALA A 9 20.76 1.84 -16.73
N ILE A 10 20.50 2.38 -15.54
CA ILE A 10 19.51 1.85 -14.59
C ILE A 10 18.14 2.42 -14.95
N ALA A 11 17.17 1.54 -15.18
CA ALA A 11 15.78 1.88 -15.43
C ALA A 11 15.02 2.08 -14.11
N GLU A 12 15.16 1.12 -13.19
CA GLU A 12 14.58 1.18 -11.84
C GLU A 12 15.42 0.36 -10.84
N ILE A 13 15.34 0.68 -9.55
CA ILE A 13 16.16 0.12 -8.47
C ILE A 13 15.40 0.10 -7.13
N SER A 14 15.66 -0.88 -6.28
CA SER A 14 15.17 -0.89 -4.89
C SER A 14 15.63 0.40 -4.17
N LYS A 15 14.70 1.18 -3.60
CA LYS A 15 15.01 2.54 -3.12
C LYS A 15 15.65 2.62 -1.73
N ALA A 16 15.64 1.54 -0.95
CA ALA A 16 16.20 1.52 0.40
C ALA A 16 17.03 0.26 0.69
N ALA A 17 18.28 0.47 1.11
CA ALA A 17 19.19 -0.58 1.55
C ALA A 17 20.40 0.00 2.30
N GLY A 18 20.81 -0.68 3.36
CA GLY A 18 21.95 -0.35 4.20
C GLY A 18 23.24 -1.01 3.76
N ALA A 19 24.35 -0.66 4.42
CA ALA A 19 25.60 -1.38 4.27
C ALA A 19 25.40 -2.87 4.62
N GLY A 20 25.95 -3.77 3.79
CA GLY A 20 25.80 -5.22 3.95
C GLY A 20 24.49 -5.79 3.38
N GLU A 21 23.65 -4.99 2.74
CA GLU A 21 22.35 -5.43 2.20
C GLU A 21 22.36 -5.55 0.68
N VAL A 22 21.43 -6.31 0.13
CA VAL A 22 21.31 -6.54 -1.31
C VAL A 22 20.33 -5.56 -1.95
N VAL A 23 20.74 -4.96 -3.06
CA VAL A 23 19.91 -4.10 -3.92
C VAL A 23 19.64 -4.80 -5.24
N SER A 24 18.42 -4.70 -5.75
CA SER A 24 18.04 -5.20 -7.07
C SER A 24 17.68 -4.04 -8.01
N MET A 25 18.01 -4.18 -9.28
CA MET A 25 17.73 -3.17 -10.30
C MET A 25 17.47 -3.78 -11.67
N THR A 26 16.74 -3.04 -12.50
CA THR A 26 16.59 -3.30 -13.92
C THR A 26 17.27 -2.21 -14.74
N GLY A 27 17.58 -2.50 -15.99
CA GLY A 27 18.21 -1.52 -16.85
C GLY A 27 18.63 -2.08 -18.20
N VAL A 28 19.54 -1.36 -18.85
CA VAL A 28 20.13 -1.72 -20.12
C VAL A 28 21.62 -1.90 -19.94
N ASP A 29 22.16 -2.94 -20.56
CA ASP A 29 23.59 -3.23 -20.52
C ASP A 29 24.10 -3.42 -19.09
N LEU A 30 23.27 -3.96 -18.19
CA LEU A 30 23.66 -4.27 -16.81
C LEU A 30 24.32 -5.65 -16.65
N ASP A 31 24.59 -6.32 -17.77
CA ASP A 31 25.08 -7.69 -17.86
C ASP A 31 26.49 -7.91 -17.30
N GLY A 32 27.04 -9.11 -17.56
CA GLY A 32 28.36 -9.55 -17.09
C GLY A 32 29.55 -8.61 -17.38
N ARG A 33 29.40 -7.65 -18.30
CA ARG A 33 30.45 -6.71 -18.71
C ARG A 33 30.40 -5.38 -17.95
N THR A 34 29.38 -5.17 -17.12
CA THR A 34 29.17 -3.93 -16.40
C THR A 34 29.59 -4.08 -14.94
N GLY A 35 30.41 -3.12 -14.49
CA GLY A 35 30.78 -2.91 -13.10
C GLY A 35 29.93 -1.81 -12.48
N PHE A 36 29.95 -1.70 -11.16
CA PHE A 36 29.20 -0.69 -10.43
C PHE A 36 30.12 0.09 -9.49
N GLN A 37 29.77 1.34 -9.28
CA GLN A 37 30.40 2.23 -8.32
C GLN A 37 29.34 2.83 -7.41
N ILE A 38 29.68 2.98 -6.14
CA ILE A 38 28.82 3.59 -5.13
C ILE A 38 29.53 4.78 -4.55
N PHE A 39 29.00 5.98 -4.83
CA PHE A 39 29.37 7.15 -4.07
C PHE A 39 28.58 7.17 -2.75
N SER A 40 29.28 7.38 -1.66
CA SER A 40 28.70 7.57 -0.33
C SER A 40 29.41 8.69 0.40
N GLN A 41 28.71 9.32 1.34
CA GLN A 41 29.27 10.39 2.15
C GLN A 41 28.89 10.15 3.62
N PRO A 42 29.86 10.08 4.55
CA PRO A 42 29.56 10.05 5.98
C PRO A 42 28.79 11.30 6.41
N PRO A 43 27.91 11.20 7.41
CA PRO A 43 27.19 12.38 7.93
C PRO A 43 28.16 13.48 8.37
N GLY A 44 27.99 14.69 7.84
CA GLY A 44 28.80 15.86 8.18
C GLY A 44 30.15 15.97 7.46
N ALA A 45 30.53 14.99 6.63
CA ALA A 45 31.72 15.09 5.79
C ALA A 45 31.50 16.07 4.63
N THR A 46 32.55 16.79 4.24
CA THR A 46 32.55 17.71 3.08
C THR A 46 32.75 16.97 1.76
N GLU A 47 33.50 15.87 1.78
CA GLU A 47 33.79 15.01 0.62
C GLU A 47 33.17 13.61 0.78
N GLY A 48 33.05 12.87 -0.31
CA GLY A 48 32.51 11.50 -0.32
C GLY A 48 33.46 10.52 -1.00
N VAL A 49 33.22 9.23 -0.79
CA VAL A 49 34.05 8.13 -1.27
C VAL A 49 33.32 7.34 -2.34
N VAL A 50 34.02 7.01 -3.42
CA VAL A 50 33.53 6.12 -4.48
C VAL A 50 34.09 4.72 -4.25
N THR A 51 33.22 3.75 -4.00
CA THR A 51 33.60 2.35 -3.79
C THR A 51 33.18 1.52 -5.00
N PRO A 52 34.09 0.81 -5.69
CA PRO A 52 33.73 -0.14 -6.72
C PRO A 52 33.05 -1.37 -6.09
N VAL A 53 32.01 -1.87 -6.74
CA VAL A 53 31.19 -2.99 -6.25
C VAL A 53 30.98 -4.00 -7.37
N SER A 54 31.12 -5.27 -7.01
CA SER A 54 30.79 -6.38 -7.90
C SER A 54 29.32 -6.74 -7.77
N ARG A 55 28.72 -7.11 -8.89
CA ARG A 55 27.38 -7.70 -8.93
C ARG A 55 27.37 -9.10 -8.30
N LEU A 56 26.24 -9.48 -7.72
CA LEU A 56 25.96 -10.87 -7.34
C LEU A 56 25.42 -11.66 -8.53
N THR A 57 24.40 -11.10 -9.19
CA THR A 57 23.80 -11.64 -10.40
C THR A 57 23.61 -10.52 -11.42
N ALA A 58 23.66 -10.86 -12.71
CA ALA A 58 23.18 -9.97 -13.76
C ALA A 58 22.92 -10.70 -15.07
N ASP A 59 22.02 -10.12 -15.86
CA ASP A 59 21.76 -10.46 -17.24
C ASP A 59 21.45 -9.20 -18.06
N ALA A 60 20.82 -9.37 -19.23
CA ALA A 60 20.48 -8.25 -20.11
C ALA A 60 19.39 -7.32 -19.54
N THR A 61 18.60 -7.77 -18.55
CA THR A 61 17.46 -7.06 -17.96
C THR A 61 17.76 -6.54 -16.56
N ALA A 62 18.35 -7.35 -15.69
CA ALA A 62 18.46 -7.07 -14.27
C ALA A 62 19.88 -7.31 -13.73
N ALA A 63 20.20 -6.65 -12.62
CA ALA A 63 21.40 -6.88 -11.84
C ALA A 63 21.11 -6.76 -10.34
N THR A 64 21.87 -7.46 -9.51
CA THR A 64 21.82 -7.34 -8.05
C THR A 64 23.20 -7.05 -7.49
N LEU A 65 23.28 -6.21 -6.44
CA LEU A 65 24.52 -5.80 -5.79
C LEU A 65 24.46 -6.08 -4.29
N LEU A 66 25.52 -6.61 -3.71
CA LEU A 66 25.74 -6.56 -2.27
C LEU A 66 26.41 -5.24 -1.92
N LEU A 67 25.75 -4.40 -1.13
CA LEU A 67 26.32 -3.16 -0.65
C LEU A 67 27.48 -3.46 0.33
N PRO A 68 28.70 -2.93 0.12
CA PRO A 68 29.82 -3.21 1.02
C PRO A 68 29.50 -2.83 2.47
N ALA A 69 29.84 -3.70 3.41
CA ALA A 69 29.65 -3.44 4.85
C ALA A 69 30.48 -2.23 5.36
N THR A 70 31.48 -1.79 4.59
CA THR A 70 32.31 -0.62 4.88
C THR A 70 31.66 0.70 4.51
N LEU A 71 30.50 0.70 3.83
CA LEU A 71 29.79 1.94 3.52
C LEU A 71 29.29 2.62 4.81
N PRO A 72 29.23 3.97 4.86
CA PRO A 72 28.64 4.69 5.98
C PRO A 72 27.21 4.22 6.21
N SER A 73 26.87 3.84 7.45
CA SER A 73 25.56 3.26 7.78
C SER A 73 24.40 4.16 7.35
N TRP A 74 23.50 3.60 6.54
CA TRP A 74 22.24 4.18 6.09
C TRP A 74 22.32 5.64 5.60
N SER A 75 23.40 5.95 4.87
CA SER A 75 23.56 7.22 4.15
C SER A 75 22.87 7.18 2.79
N THR A 76 22.75 8.34 2.13
CA THR A 76 22.33 8.42 0.73
C THR A 76 23.46 7.88 -0.14
N TYR A 77 23.16 6.83 -0.91
CA TYR A 77 24.10 6.21 -1.83
C TYR A 77 23.75 6.58 -3.26
N LEU A 78 24.76 6.94 -4.06
CA LEU A 78 24.59 7.14 -5.50
C LEU A 78 25.25 5.98 -6.23
N ILE A 79 24.43 5.08 -6.77
CA ILE A 79 24.85 3.89 -7.50
C ILE A 79 25.00 4.25 -8.97
N ARG A 80 26.13 3.89 -9.58
CA ARG A 80 26.45 4.19 -10.97
C ARG A 80 26.94 2.93 -11.69
N PRO A 81 26.33 2.54 -12.83
CA PRO A 81 26.88 1.48 -13.67
C PRO A 81 28.03 2.04 -14.54
N GLN A 82 29.00 1.19 -14.87
CA GLN A 82 30.15 1.55 -15.69
C GLN A 82 30.60 0.37 -16.56
N ARG A 83 30.91 0.64 -17.84
CA ARG A 83 31.49 -0.31 -18.78
C ARG A 83 32.72 0.31 -19.44
N GLY A 84 33.91 -0.20 -19.10
CA GLY A 84 35.18 0.42 -19.52
C GLY A 84 35.26 1.87 -19.03
N ASN A 85 35.46 2.81 -19.96
CA ASN A 85 35.50 4.25 -19.65
C ASN A 85 34.13 4.94 -19.73
N VAL A 86 33.07 4.22 -20.12
CA VAL A 86 31.72 4.77 -20.25
C VAL A 86 30.96 4.57 -18.95
N GLN A 87 30.48 5.67 -18.38
CA GLN A 87 29.71 5.69 -17.14
C GLN A 87 28.23 5.93 -17.45
N GLY A 88 27.35 5.32 -16.67
CA GLY A 88 25.92 5.63 -16.69
C GLY A 88 25.54 6.77 -15.75
N ARG A 89 24.26 7.14 -15.78
CA ARG A 89 23.67 8.07 -14.80
C ARG A 89 23.68 7.44 -13.40
N SER A 90 23.97 8.25 -12.38
CA SER A 90 23.83 7.84 -10.98
C SER A 90 22.37 7.78 -10.54
N PHE A 91 22.03 6.74 -9.79
CA PHE A 91 20.74 6.54 -9.15
C PHE A 91 20.88 6.66 -7.64
N ALA A 92 20.01 7.44 -7.00
CA ALA A 92 20.05 7.64 -5.55
C ALA A 92 19.17 6.60 -4.84
N ILE A 93 19.71 5.94 -3.81
CA ILE A 93 18.94 5.16 -2.84
C ILE A 93 19.16 5.74 -1.43
N ASN A 94 18.24 5.45 -0.51
CA ASN A 94 18.16 6.07 0.83
C ASN A 94 17.99 7.60 0.84
N ARG A 95 17.79 8.22 -0.33
CA ARG A 95 17.46 9.64 -0.43
C ARG A 95 16.07 9.87 0.16
N THR A 96 15.90 10.98 0.87
CA THR A 96 14.58 11.46 1.30
C THR A 96 13.64 11.58 0.10
N GLU A 97 12.47 10.96 0.19
CA GLU A 97 11.43 11.06 -0.83
C GLU A 97 10.11 11.42 -0.14
N SER A 98 9.77 12.71 -0.16
CA SER A 98 8.47 13.22 0.28
C SER A 98 7.46 13.01 -0.85
N TRP A 99 6.40 12.25 -0.60
CA TRP A 99 5.41 11.89 -1.60
C TRP A 99 4.18 12.77 -1.55
N TRP A 100 3.68 13.04 -0.35
CA TRP A 100 2.47 13.81 -0.12
C TRP A 100 2.43 14.38 1.30
N ILE A 101 1.50 15.30 1.52
CA ILE A 101 1.27 15.98 2.79
C ILE A 101 -0.22 15.93 3.12
N GLY A 102 -0.54 15.74 4.40
CA GLY A 102 -1.90 15.58 4.87
C GLY A 102 -2.08 16.06 6.31
N PRO A 103 -3.08 16.91 6.62
CA PRO A 103 -3.91 17.66 5.67
C PRO A 103 -3.08 18.58 4.76
N ASP A 104 -3.46 18.73 3.49
CA ASP A 104 -2.81 19.62 2.53
C ASP A 104 -3.25 21.10 2.66
N ALA A 105 -4.28 21.36 3.46
CA ALA A 105 -4.70 22.68 3.92
C ALA A 105 -4.90 22.69 5.44
N ALA A 106 -4.32 23.67 6.14
CA ALA A 106 -4.36 23.71 7.60
C ALA A 106 -4.13 25.10 8.18
N ALA A 107 -4.75 25.39 9.33
CA ALA A 107 -4.49 26.62 10.08
C ALA A 107 -3.25 26.50 10.99
N PRO A 108 -2.62 27.63 11.39
CA PRO A 108 -1.58 27.63 12.41
C PRO A 108 -1.98 26.83 13.66
N GLY A 109 -1.04 26.02 14.17
CA GLY A 109 -1.24 25.15 15.33
C GLY A 109 -1.84 23.78 15.03
N ALA A 110 -2.43 23.57 13.84
CA ALA A 110 -2.89 22.24 13.42
C ALA A 110 -1.69 21.30 13.17
N ILE A 111 -1.92 19.99 13.36
CA ILE A 111 -0.93 18.96 13.05
C ILE A 111 -1.07 18.59 11.57
N VAL A 112 0.05 18.59 10.87
CA VAL A 112 0.19 18.16 9.48
C VAL A 112 1.31 17.13 9.40
N SER A 113 1.17 16.16 8.51
CA SER A 113 2.11 15.06 8.33
C SER A 113 2.68 15.07 6.92
N VAL A 114 4.00 14.95 6.78
CA VAL A 114 4.64 14.58 5.51
C VAL A 114 4.79 13.07 5.47
N TYR A 115 4.34 12.46 4.37
CA TYR A 115 4.42 11.03 4.12
C TYR A 115 5.37 10.75 2.96
N GLY A 116 6.06 9.61 3.02
CA GLY A 116 7.12 9.32 2.07
C GLY A 116 7.96 8.11 2.44
N ARG A 117 9.23 8.15 2.06
CA ARG A 117 10.24 7.19 2.51
C ARG A 117 11.58 7.83 2.78
N ASN A 118 12.38 7.14 3.58
CA ASN A 118 13.68 7.61 4.04
C ASN A 118 13.59 9.00 4.69
N LEU A 119 12.49 9.30 5.39
CA LEU A 119 12.24 10.62 5.98
C LEU A 119 13.05 10.86 7.26
N SER A 120 13.59 9.79 7.85
CA SER A 120 14.33 9.83 9.11
C SER A 120 15.82 9.54 8.95
N ARG A 121 16.61 10.14 9.84
CA ARG A 121 18.03 9.84 9.95
C ARG A 121 18.26 8.38 10.34
N PHE A 122 19.13 7.71 9.59
CA PHE A 122 19.58 6.33 9.79
C PHE A 122 18.45 5.29 9.77
N ASN A 123 17.36 5.58 9.06
CA ASN A 123 16.13 4.78 9.14
C ASN A 123 15.54 4.69 10.56
N GLY A 124 15.89 5.63 11.44
CA GLY A 124 15.43 5.65 12.82
C GLY A 124 14.06 6.31 12.97
N THR A 125 13.75 6.74 14.19
CA THR A 125 12.43 7.26 14.58
C THR A 125 12.50 8.58 15.35
N SER A 126 13.60 9.32 15.22
CA SER A 126 13.86 10.45 16.12
C SER A 126 14.23 11.77 15.43
N ARG A 127 14.74 11.74 14.19
CA ARG A 127 15.30 12.94 13.58
C ARG A 127 14.97 13.07 12.10
N SER A 128 14.38 14.19 11.76
CA SER A 128 14.17 14.70 10.40
C SER A 128 14.27 16.23 10.43
N TYR A 129 14.60 16.85 9.31
CA TYR A 129 14.57 18.31 9.15
C TYR A 129 13.44 18.70 8.22
N LEU A 130 12.57 19.59 8.67
CA LEU A 130 11.57 20.25 7.84
C LEU A 130 11.93 21.71 7.63
N TYR A 131 11.68 22.20 6.42
CA TYR A 131 11.82 23.59 6.06
C TYR A 131 10.58 24.04 5.28
N ILE A 132 9.93 25.10 5.76
CA ILE A 132 8.72 25.66 5.15
C ILE A 132 9.04 27.06 4.65
N LYS A 133 8.71 27.37 3.39
CA LYS A 133 8.98 28.68 2.78
C LYS A 133 7.87 29.15 1.84
N PRO A 134 7.66 30.46 1.66
CA PRO A 134 6.91 30.97 0.51
C PRO A 134 7.68 30.72 -0.78
N THR A 135 6.98 30.60 -1.91
CA THR A 135 7.65 30.48 -3.23
C THR A 135 8.51 31.71 -3.50
N GLY A 136 9.76 31.48 -3.91
CA GLY A 136 10.73 32.55 -4.22
C GLY A 136 11.34 33.28 -3.01
N ALA A 137 10.95 32.96 -1.77
CA ALA A 137 11.49 33.60 -0.57
C ALA A 137 12.24 32.62 0.35
N ALA A 138 12.93 33.14 1.37
CA ALA A 138 13.44 32.34 2.48
C ALA A 138 12.30 31.90 3.39
N GLY A 139 12.53 30.87 4.19
CA GLY A 139 11.56 30.27 5.08
C GLY A 139 12.14 29.90 6.43
N TRP A 140 11.52 28.93 7.09
CA TRP A 140 11.76 28.58 8.48
C TRP A 140 11.96 27.08 8.65
N TYR A 141 12.90 26.72 9.51
CA TYR A 141 12.97 25.35 10.00
C TYR A 141 11.82 25.09 10.95
N VAL A 142 11.17 23.94 10.78
CA VAL A 142 10.05 23.52 11.62
C VAL A 142 10.45 22.28 12.40
N LYS A 143 10.13 22.30 13.70
CA LYS A 143 10.41 21.18 14.59
C LYS A 143 9.39 20.06 14.34
N ALA A 144 9.89 18.87 14.06
CA ALA A 144 9.07 17.66 14.03
C ALA A 144 8.53 17.31 15.43
N ILE A 145 7.31 16.81 15.48
CA ILE A 145 6.62 16.29 16.67
C ILE A 145 6.86 14.79 16.81
N SER A 146 6.72 14.08 15.69
CA SER A 146 6.96 12.65 15.58
C SER A 146 7.71 12.38 14.27
N VAL A 147 8.60 11.40 14.28
CA VAL A 147 9.40 11.01 13.13
C VAL A 147 9.44 9.49 13.07
N ASN A 148 9.16 8.93 11.90
CA ASN A 148 9.56 7.59 11.54
C ASN A 148 10.12 7.61 10.10
N PRO A 149 10.59 6.49 9.53
CA PRO A 149 11.15 6.47 8.18
C PRO A 149 10.18 6.89 7.07
N PHE A 150 8.88 6.89 7.35
CA PHE A 150 7.81 7.03 6.36
C PHE A 150 6.84 8.18 6.63
N LYS A 151 6.87 8.76 7.84
CA LYS A 151 6.01 9.86 8.29
C LYS A 151 6.75 10.83 9.20
N VAL A 152 6.51 12.12 8.99
CA VAL A 152 7.00 13.20 9.85
C VAL A 152 5.87 14.14 10.18
N ASP A 153 5.51 14.21 11.45
CA ASP A 153 4.44 15.07 11.96
C ASP A 153 5.04 16.41 12.41
N PHE A 154 4.34 17.50 12.13
CA PHE A 154 4.71 18.82 12.62
C PHE A 154 3.47 19.69 12.86
N LYS A 155 3.61 20.71 13.70
CA LYS A 155 2.59 21.74 13.89
C LYS A 155 2.84 22.86 12.89
N VAL A 156 1.79 23.30 12.19
CA VAL A 156 1.86 24.48 11.32
C VAL A 156 2.27 25.68 12.17
N PRO A 157 3.40 26.37 11.87
CA PRO A 157 3.82 27.53 12.64
C PRO A 157 2.84 28.70 12.49
N ALA A 158 3.03 29.78 13.27
CA ALA A 158 2.26 31.02 13.16
C ALA A 158 2.62 31.79 11.87
N LEU A 159 2.22 31.25 10.73
CA LEU A 159 2.46 31.79 9.39
C LEU A 159 1.20 32.50 8.87
N PRO A 160 1.33 33.61 8.13
CA PRO A 160 0.22 34.24 7.44
C PRO A 160 -0.45 33.29 6.44
N PRO A 161 -1.77 33.44 6.18
CA PRO A 161 -2.47 32.61 5.21
C PRO A 161 -1.87 32.78 3.81
N ALA A 162 -1.37 31.68 3.25
CA ALA A 162 -0.76 31.62 1.93
C ALA A 162 -0.43 30.16 1.59
N ARG A 163 -0.05 29.94 0.32
CA ARG A 163 0.55 28.69 -0.11
C ARG A 163 2.05 28.67 0.21
N TYR A 164 2.49 27.59 0.86
CA TYR A 164 3.90 27.36 1.22
C TYR A 164 4.44 26.09 0.57
N GLU A 165 5.74 26.10 0.33
CA GLU A 165 6.53 24.91 -0.01
C GLU A 165 7.05 24.25 1.26
N VAL A 166 6.89 22.93 1.35
CA VAL A 166 7.42 22.10 2.44
C VAL A 166 8.51 21.20 1.88
N TRP A 167 9.69 21.27 2.51
CA TRP A 167 10.88 20.52 2.16
C TRP A 167 11.33 19.65 3.33
N VAL A 168 11.77 18.43 3.05
CA VAL A 168 12.23 17.48 4.08
C VAL A 168 13.63 16.96 3.78
N HIS A 169 14.41 16.71 4.83
CA HIS A 169 15.76 16.17 4.74
C HIS A 169 16.08 15.23 5.90
N ASN A 170 16.52 14.01 5.59
CA ASN A 170 16.86 12.97 6.56
C ASN A 170 18.28 13.04 7.13
N THR A 171 19.00 14.13 6.88
CA THR A 171 20.40 14.42 7.26
C THR A 171 21.50 13.72 6.45
N HIS A 172 21.15 13.00 5.38
CA HIS A 172 22.11 12.35 4.48
C HIS A 172 22.08 12.93 3.07
N GLY A 173 23.19 12.84 2.35
CA GLY A 173 23.28 13.25 0.94
C GLY A 173 23.50 14.76 0.70
N GLY A 174 23.70 15.56 1.75
CA GLY A 174 23.94 17.00 1.64
C GLY A 174 22.86 17.68 0.80
N ARG A 175 23.25 18.51 -0.17
CA ARG A 175 22.28 19.16 -1.08
C ARG A 175 21.42 18.18 -1.89
N PHE A 176 21.88 16.95 -2.13
CA PHE A 176 21.15 15.93 -2.90
C PHE A 176 20.12 15.17 -2.05
N GLY A 177 20.14 15.35 -0.72
CA GLY A 177 19.25 14.68 0.22
C GLY A 177 17.90 15.36 0.44
N TRP A 178 17.73 16.58 -0.07
CA TRP A 178 16.50 17.36 0.10
C TRP A 178 15.40 16.83 -0.83
N SER A 179 14.18 16.75 -0.29
CA SER A 179 12.98 16.36 -1.02
C SER A 179 11.92 17.44 -0.91
N GLY A 180 11.24 17.76 -2.01
CA GLY A 180 10.27 18.83 -2.12
C GLY A 180 10.35 19.56 -3.47
N PRO A 181 9.54 20.63 -3.66
CA PRO A 181 8.57 21.11 -2.69
C PRO A 181 7.28 20.28 -2.71
N LEU A 182 6.77 19.89 -1.52
CA LEU A 182 5.35 19.62 -1.34
C LEU A 182 4.61 20.94 -1.10
N THR A 183 3.31 20.99 -1.37
CA THR A 183 2.50 22.21 -1.22
C THR A 183 1.61 22.11 0.03
N LEU A 184 1.65 23.13 0.89
CA LEU A 184 0.75 23.29 2.03
C LEU A 184 0.00 24.62 1.89
N ASP A 185 -1.33 24.58 1.93
CA ASP A 185 -2.15 25.78 2.02
C ASP A 185 -2.39 26.17 3.49
N VAL A 186 -1.71 27.22 3.95
CA VAL A 186 -1.90 27.72 5.32
C VAL A 186 -3.13 28.62 5.32
N GLN A 187 -4.13 28.26 6.13
CA GLN A 187 -5.39 28.98 6.27
C GLN A 187 -5.38 29.90 7.49
N SER A 188 -6.24 30.91 7.51
CA SER A 188 -6.37 31.81 8.68
C SER A 188 -6.98 31.13 9.90
N GLN A 189 -7.88 30.18 9.67
CA GLN A 189 -8.57 29.39 10.70
C GLN A 189 -9.00 28.06 10.09
N SER A 190 -9.31 27.08 10.94
CA SER A 190 -9.90 25.80 10.51
C SER A 190 -11.25 26.03 9.81
N PRO A 191 -11.64 25.19 8.83
CA PRO A 191 -12.94 25.30 8.15
C PRO A 191 -14.14 25.30 9.12
N TRP A 192 -14.01 24.61 10.25
CA TRP A 192 -15.09 24.49 11.24
C TRP A 192 -15.09 25.59 12.32
N ALA A 193 -14.07 26.45 12.38
CA ALA A 193 -13.82 27.35 13.52
C ALA A 193 -14.95 28.35 13.82
N ALA A 194 -15.76 28.71 12.82
CA ALA A 194 -16.87 29.65 13.00
C ALA A 194 -18.14 29.00 13.56
N GLN A 195 -18.27 27.67 13.50
CA GLN A 195 -19.51 26.96 13.83
C GLN A 195 -19.87 27.01 15.30
N ASP A 196 -18.87 27.07 16.20
CA ASP A 196 -19.11 27.15 17.64
C ASP A 196 -19.60 28.52 18.11
N LYS A 197 -19.56 29.54 17.24
CA LYS A 197 -19.99 30.91 17.58
C LYS A 197 -21.50 31.07 17.66
N LYS A 198 -22.24 30.17 17.00
CA LYS A 198 -23.72 30.19 16.95
C LYS A 198 -24.21 28.78 17.23
N ARG A 199 -25.20 28.64 18.11
CA ARG A 199 -25.74 27.35 18.52
C ARG A 199 -27.25 27.35 18.48
N ILE A 200 -27.80 26.33 17.83
CA ILE A 200 -29.22 25.99 17.83
C ILE A 200 -29.39 24.74 18.68
N ASP A 201 -30.24 24.78 19.70
CA ASP A 201 -30.57 23.58 20.49
C ASP A 201 -31.82 22.92 19.89
N ALA A 202 -31.75 21.63 19.55
CA ALA A 202 -32.87 20.88 19.00
C ALA A 202 -34.15 20.97 19.86
N ARG A 203 -34.01 21.12 21.18
CA ARG A 203 -35.15 21.27 22.12
C ARG A 203 -35.92 22.57 21.93
N GLN A 204 -35.28 23.63 21.43
CA GLN A 204 -35.97 24.89 21.10
C GLN A 204 -37.02 24.70 20.00
N PHE A 205 -36.89 23.63 19.21
CA PHE A 205 -37.80 23.28 18.12
C PHE A 205 -38.78 22.17 18.49
N GLY A 206 -38.79 21.74 19.76
CA GLY A 206 -39.72 20.76 20.31
C GLY A 206 -39.20 19.32 20.35
N ALA A 207 -37.92 19.08 20.05
CA ALA A 207 -37.34 17.75 20.19
C ALA A 207 -37.25 17.38 21.67
N LYS A 208 -37.70 16.19 22.05
CA LYS A 208 -37.70 15.76 23.46
C LYS A 208 -36.46 14.96 23.83
N GLY A 209 -36.00 14.08 22.95
CA GLY A 209 -34.88 13.17 23.24
C GLY A 209 -35.20 12.16 24.34
N ASP A 210 -36.46 11.75 24.47
CA ASP A 210 -36.96 10.86 25.53
C ASP A 210 -36.98 9.37 25.13
N GLY A 211 -36.56 9.04 23.92
CA GLY A 211 -36.57 7.68 23.37
C GLY A 211 -37.95 7.12 23.04
N VAL A 212 -38.99 7.96 23.05
CA VAL A 212 -40.39 7.56 22.79
C VAL A 212 -41.05 8.48 21.76
N THR A 213 -40.83 9.78 21.88
CA THR A 213 -41.37 10.80 20.98
C THR A 213 -40.65 10.75 19.64
N ASP A 214 -41.41 10.76 18.53
CA ASP A 214 -40.84 11.01 17.20
C ASP A 214 -40.40 12.48 17.09
N ASP A 215 -39.09 12.69 17.11
CA ASP A 215 -38.46 14.00 17.07
C ASP A 215 -38.16 14.49 15.64
N THR A 216 -38.53 13.72 14.60
CA THR A 216 -38.18 14.00 13.20
C THR A 216 -38.53 15.44 12.80
N ALA A 217 -39.78 15.86 12.99
CA ALA A 217 -40.22 17.19 12.57
C ALA A 217 -39.55 18.32 13.35
N ALA A 218 -39.21 18.10 14.62
CA ALA A 218 -38.49 19.09 15.42
C ALA A 218 -37.03 19.20 14.98
N ILE A 219 -36.39 18.07 14.69
CA ILE A 219 -35.02 18.01 14.20
C ILE A 219 -34.90 18.66 12.81
N LEU A 220 -35.82 18.38 11.89
CA LEU A 220 -35.83 19.03 10.57
C LEU A 220 -35.92 20.56 10.68
N ARG A 221 -36.80 21.08 11.54
CA ARG A 221 -36.86 22.53 11.79
C ARG A 221 -35.58 23.09 12.42
N ALA A 222 -34.94 22.33 13.30
CA ALA A 222 -33.68 22.74 13.93
C ALA A 222 -32.52 22.74 12.91
N ILE A 223 -32.51 21.78 11.97
CA ILE A 223 -31.58 21.73 10.83
C ILE A 223 -31.79 22.98 9.95
N ASP A 224 -33.02 23.27 9.55
CA ASP A 224 -33.35 24.44 8.72
C ASP A 224 -32.92 25.74 9.39
N ALA A 225 -33.17 25.86 10.70
CA ALA A 225 -32.76 27.03 11.47
C ALA A 225 -31.24 27.17 11.59
N ALA A 226 -30.51 26.06 11.80
CA ALA A 226 -29.05 26.07 11.82
C ALA A 226 -28.46 26.43 10.46
N ALA A 227 -29.02 25.89 9.37
CA ALA A 227 -28.63 26.21 8.00
C ALA A 227 -28.83 27.70 7.69
N ALA A 228 -29.97 28.28 8.10
CA ALA A 228 -30.29 29.68 7.87
C ALA A 228 -29.31 30.67 8.53
N ILE A 229 -28.60 30.24 9.58
CA ILE A 229 -27.61 31.07 10.29
C ILE A 229 -26.18 30.56 10.16
N ALA A 230 -25.93 29.59 9.29
CA ALA A 230 -24.62 28.97 9.09
C ALA A 230 -23.52 30.03 8.82
N PRO A 231 -22.27 29.82 9.27
CA PRO A 231 -21.79 28.67 10.04
C PRO A 231 -22.37 28.62 11.46
N ALA A 232 -22.82 27.44 11.89
CA ALA A 232 -23.46 27.24 13.18
C ALA A 232 -23.36 25.78 13.66
N THR A 233 -23.68 25.55 14.92
CA THR A 233 -23.78 24.22 15.52
C THR A 233 -25.22 23.88 15.86
N LEU A 234 -25.72 22.76 15.35
CA LEU A 234 -26.92 22.09 15.82
C LEU A 234 -26.55 21.19 17.02
N TYR A 235 -27.05 21.56 18.19
CA TYR A 235 -26.80 20.86 19.43
C TYR A 235 -27.94 19.93 19.82
N PHE A 236 -27.56 18.72 20.18
CA PHE A 236 -28.39 17.69 20.76
C PHE A 236 -27.96 17.45 22.21
N PRO A 237 -28.73 17.91 23.21
CA PRO A 237 -28.51 17.52 24.59
C PRO A 237 -28.52 15.98 24.81
N ALA A 238 -28.18 15.54 26.02
CA ALA A 238 -28.28 14.11 26.37
C ALA A 238 -29.74 13.62 26.21
N GLY A 239 -29.90 12.46 25.57
CA GLY A 239 -31.21 11.90 25.20
C GLY A 239 -31.14 10.95 24.01
N ILE A 240 -32.25 10.26 23.76
CA ILE A 240 -32.47 9.41 22.58
C ILE A 240 -33.53 10.08 21.70
N TYR A 241 -33.12 10.56 20.54
CA TYR A 241 -33.94 11.28 19.59
C TYR A 241 -34.39 10.33 18.48
N LEU A 242 -35.67 9.96 18.48
CA LEU A 242 -36.19 9.06 17.46
C LEU A 242 -36.46 9.82 16.16
N VAL A 243 -36.04 9.23 15.04
CA VAL A 243 -36.34 9.74 13.70
C VAL A 243 -36.96 8.65 12.82
N THR A 244 -37.85 9.03 11.91
CA THR A 244 -38.60 8.09 11.05
C THR A 244 -38.41 8.33 9.56
N THR A 245 -37.68 9.39 9.19
CA THR A 245 -37.28 9.71 7.82
C THR A 245 -35.79 10.07 7.77
N PRO A 246 -35.16 10.03 6.59
CA PRO A 246 -33.80 10.54 6.42
C PRO A 246 -33.65 12.00 6.85
N LEU A 247 -32.43 12.34 7.25
CA LEU A 247 -31.99 13.70 7.53
C LEU A 247 -30.93 14.13 6.52
N ILE A 248 -30.85 15.43 6.24
CA ILE A 248 -29.81 16.01 5.40
C ILE A 248 -28.93 16.91 6.26
N ALA A 249 -27.62 16.66 6.28
CA ALA A 249 -26.65 17.51 6.93
C ALA A 249 -26.22 18.63 5.96
N PRO A 250 -26.56 19.90 6.25
CA PRO A 250 -26.26 21.02 5.35
C PRO A 250 -24.82 21.51 5.54
N ALA A 251 -24.32 22.24 4.54
CA ALA A 251 -22.98 22.83 4.56
C ALA A 251 -22.79 23.75 5.78
N ASN A 252 -21.57 23.79 6.30
CA ASN A 252 -21.16 24.67 7.40
C ASN A 252 -21.95 24.49 8.71
N VAL A 253 -22.61 23.35 8.91
CA VAL A 253 -23.32 23.02 10.15
C VAL A 253 -22.64 21.86 10.88
N GLY A 254 -22.25 22.12 12.13
CA GLY A 254 -21.76 21.09 13.04
C GLY A 254 -22.91 20.43 13.82
N TRP A 255 -22.86 19.11 13.98
CA TRP A 255 -23.81 18.32 14.75
C TRP A 255 -23.12 17.86 16.03
N PHE A 256 -23.51 18.43 17.16
CA PHE A 256 -22.82 18.24 18.43
C PHE A 256 -23.73 17.58 19.47
N GLY A 257 -23.29 16.50 20.09
CA GLY A 257 -23.97 15.86 21.22
C GLY A 257 -23.36 16.17 22.58
N ALA A 258 -23.99 15.72 23.65
CA ALA A 258 -23.47 15.82 25.02
C ALA A 258 -22.36 14.79 25.34
N GLY A 259 -22.08 13.87 24.42
CA GLY A 259 -21.12 12.77 24.55
C GLY A 259 -21.55 11.56 23.74
N MET A 260 -20.59 10.82 23.17
CA MET A 260 -20.84 9.66 22.31
C MET A 260 -21.84 8.66 22.91
N ASN A 261 -21.74 8.41 24.23
CA ASN A 261 -22.63 7.49 24.96
C ASN A 261 -23.82 8.18 25.67
N LYS A 262 -24.08 9.46 25.40
CA LYS A 262 -25.10 10.26 26.08
C LYS A 262 -26.18 10.81 25.16
N THR A 263 -25.82 11.05 23.91
CA THR A 263 -26.72 11.57 22.88
C THR A 263 -26.80 10.57 21.75
N GLU A 264 -28.01 10.15 21.41
CA GLU A 264 -28.27 9.20 20.34
C GLU A 264 -29.38 9.71 19.44
N ILE A 265 -29.14 9.73 18.14
CA ILE A 265 -30.18 9.90 17.13
C ILE A 265 -30.44 8.52 16.55
N ARG A 266 -31.67 8.02 16.65
CA ARG A 266 -32.01 6.62 16.38
C ARG A 266 -33.16 6.50 15.37
N LEU A 267 -32.98 5.68 14.34
CA LEU A 267 -34.10 5.31 13.46
C LEU A 267 -35.14 4.46 14.21
N ASN A 268 -36.39 4.87 14.14
CA ASN A 268 -37.54 4.14 14.70
C ASN A 268 -38.47 3.56 13.61
N ARG A 269 -38.05 3.65 12.34
CA ARG A 269 -38.80 3.14 11.20
C ARG A 269 -37.83 2.63 10.15
N ARG A 270 -38.18 1.49 9.52
CA ARG A 270 -37.44 0.95 8.38
C ARG A 270 -37.50 1.89 7.17
N ILE A 271 -36.34 2.21 6.59
CA ILE A 271 -36.16 3.03 5.39
C ILE A 271 -35.29 2.32 4.35
N ASP A 272 -35.45 2.69 3.08
CA ASP A 272 -34.67 2.22 1.92
C ASP A 272 -33.66 3.25 1.39
N GLN A 273 -33.38 4.25 2.23
CA GLN A 273 -32.44 5.35 2.01
C GLN A 273 -31.40 5.38 3.14
N SER A 274 -30.34 6.17 2.97
CA SER A 274 -29.42 6.48 4.07
C SER A 274 -30.13 7.25 5.18
N MET A 275 -29.71 7.05 6.42
CA MET A 275 -30.24 7.80 7.55
C MET A 275 -29.84 9.26 7.47
N VAL A 276 -28.59 9.53 7.10
CA VAL A 276 -28.04 10.88 6.94
C VAL A 276 -27.38 11.02 5.58
N GLY A 277 -27.90 11.92 4.75
CA GLY A 277 -27.19 12.41 3.56
C GLY A 277 -26.36 13.65 3.93
N VAL A 278 -25.10 13.69 3.55
CA VAL A 278 -24.23 14.86 3.71
C VAL A 278 -24.12 15.56 2.36
N ASP A 279 -24.82 16.68 2.23
CA ASP A 279 -24.97 17.41 0.96
C ASP A 279 -24.14 18.71 0.93
N GLY A 280 -23.33 18.95 1.96
CA GLY A 280 -22.60 20.21 2.11
C GLY A 280 -21.19 20.09 2.69
N ASP A 281 -20.34 21.00 2.24
CA ASP A 281 -18.96 21.15 2.69
C ASP A 281 -18.87 21.63 4.15
N ASP A 282 -17.73 21.37 4.78
CA ASP A 282 -17.40 21.81 6.13
C ASP A 282 -18.38 21.27 7.19
N THR A 283 -18.95 20.09 6.96
CA THR A 283 -19.85 19.43 7.91
C THR A 283 -19.04 18.70 8.99
N ARG A 284 -19.53 18.69 10.24
CA ARG A 284 -18.93 17.86 11.30
C ARG A 284 -19.96 17.20 12.20
N PHE A 285 -19.62 16.02 12.70
CA PHE A 285 -20.36 15.27 13.72
C PHE A 285 -19.44 15.05 14.91
N GLU A 286 -19.89 15.40 16.10
CA GLU A 286 -19.08 15.33 17.31
C GLU A 286 -19.89 14.86 18.51
N ASN A 287 -19.31 13.95 19.31
CA ASN A 287 -19.84 13.57 20.63
C ASN A 287 -21.28 13.03 20.62
N LEU A 288 -21.64 12.19 19.66
CA LEU A 288 -22.98 11.60 19.54
C LEU A 288 -22.96 10.19 18.95
N THR A 289 -24.08 9.49 19.05
CA THR A 289 -24.35 8.24 18.33
C THR A 289 -25.38 8.49 17.22
N LEU A 290 -25.08 8.01 16.01
CA LEU A 290 -26.05 7.81 14.93
C LEU A 290 -26.37 6.32 14.87
N ASN A 291 -27.63 5.94 15.14
CA ASN A 291 -28.04 4.54 15.25
C ASN A 291 -29.10 4.19 14.21
N ALA A 292 -28.73 3.31 13.28
CA ALA A 292 -29.64 2.75 12.30
C ALA A 292 -30.71 1.87 12.93
N ASN A 293 -30.46 1.30 14.12
CA ASN A 293 -31.36 0.42 14.86
C ASN A 293 -31.87 -0.72 13.96
N ARG A 294 -30.99 -1.22 13.08
CA ARG A 294 -31.28 -2.24 12.06
C ARG A 294 -32.44 -1.90 11.11
N ASN A 295 -32.78 -0.62 11.00
CA ASN A 295 -33.90 -0.10 10.23
C ASN A 295 -33.49 0.44 8.85
N ILE A 296 -32.32 0.09 8.32
CA ILE A 296 -31.88 0.50 6.97
C ILE A 296 -31.84 -0.72 6.05
N ALA A 297 -32.48 -0.61 4.87
CA ALA A 297 -32.51 -1.69 3.89
C ALA A 297 -31.31 -1.61 2.93
N GLY A 298 -30.16 -2.12 3.37
CA GLY A 298 -28.96 -2.31 2.52
C GLY A 298 -28.30 -1.02 2.03
N LYS A 299 -28.72 0.15 2.54
CA LYS A 299 -28.07 1.44 2.29
C LYS A 299 -27.06 1.75 3.40
N PRO A 300 -26.06 2.60 3.12
CA PRO A 300 -25.15 3.09 4.16
C PRO A 300 -25.91 3.98 5.16
N LEU A 301 -25.49 4.00 6.43
CA LEU A 301 -26.05 4.92 7.42
C LEU A 301 -25.79 6.39 7.02
N LEU A 302 -24.53 6.71 6.71
CA LEU A 302 -24.12 8.02 6.19
C LEU A 302 -23.71 7.93 4.72
N ALA A 303 -24.31 8.78 3.88
CA ALA A 303 -23.90 8.96 2.49
C ALA A 303 -23.21 10.32 2.32
N LEU A 304 -21.96 10.32 1.86
CA LEU A 304 -21.19 11.52 1.54
C LEU A 304 -20.89 11.51 0.03
N ARG A 305 -21.38 12.51 -0.70
CA ARG A 305 -21.21 12.59 -2.15
C ARG A 305 -20.60 13.93 -2.52
N LYS A 306 -19.35 13.91 -3.01
CA LYS A 306 -18.63 15.11 -3.48
C LYS A 306 -18.48 16.19 -2.41
N THR A 307 -18.33 15.77 -1.15
CA THR A 307 -18.21 16.69 0.00
C THR A 307 -16.77 17.11 0.25
N LYS A 308 -16.58 18.25 0.88
CA LYS A 308 -15.27 18.71 1.38
C LYS A 308 -15.27 18.91 2.88
N ASN A 309 -14.13 18.60 3.52
CA ASN A 309 -13.88 18.88 4.94
C ASN A 309 -14.96 18.31 5.87
N THR A 310 -15.32 17.04 5.67
CA THR A 310 -16.24 16.34 6.57
C THR A 310 -15.47 15.74 7.74
N ARG A 311 -15.92 15.98 8.98
CA ARG A 311 -15.30 15.45 10.19
C ARG A 311 -16.26 14.63 11.04
N LEU A 312 -15.84 13.46 11.49
CA LEU A 312 -16.45 12.65 12.54
C LEU A 312 -15.44 12.56 13.69
N ASP A 313 -15.80 13.07 14.87
CA ASP A 313 -14.94 13.04 16.05
C ASP A 313 -15.70 12.55 17.28
N SER A 314 -15.22 11.46 17.89
CA SER A 314 -15.89 10.87 19.06
C SER A 314 -17.35 10.53 18.76
N VAL A 315 -17.59 9.94 17.59
CA VAL A 315 -18.91 9.55 17.09
C VAL A 315 -19.04 8.04 17.08
N ARG A 316 -20.21 7.51 17.48
CA ARG A 316 -20.58 6.12 17.18
C ARG A 316 -21.51 6.10 15.98
N VAL A 317 -21.14 5.36 14.93
CA VAL A 317 -22.01 5.05 13.80
C VAL A 317 -22.43 3.59 13.95
N ASP A 318 -23.62 3.37 14.53
CA ASP A 318 -24.20 2.04 14.71
C ASP A 318 -25.05 1.68 13.49
N ALA A 319 -24.41 1.04 12.52
CA ALA A 319 -24.97 0.64 11.24
C ALA A 319 -25.08 -0.90 11.14
N TRP A 320 -25.39 -1.58 12.24
CA TRP A 320 -25.38 -3.05 12.30
C TRP A 320 -26.03 -3.72 11.08
N GLY A 321 -25.26 -4.55 10.37
CA GLY A 321 -25.72 -5.33 9.21
C GLY A 321 -25.80 -4.55 7.90
N VAL A 322 -25.42 -3.27 7.87
CA VAL A 322 -25.30 -2.44 6.68
C VAL A 322 -24.01 -1.60 6.73
N PRO A 323 -23.66 -0.88 5.63
CA PRO A 323 -22.50 -0.02 5.66
C PRO A 323 -22.63 1.17 6.62
N ALA A 324 -21.54 1.57 7.30
CA ALA A 324 -21.57 2.82 8.05
C ALA A 324 -21.51 4.04 7.12
N LEU A 325 -20.60 4.00 6.14
CA LEU A 325 -20.32 5.10 5.22
C LEU A 325 -20.31 4.65 3.76
N ASP A 326 -20.79 5.55 2.91
CA ASP A 326 -20.51 5.58 1.47
C ASP A 326 -20.03 6.99 1.10
N ALA A 327 -18.72 7.16 1.04
CA ALA A 327 -18.04 8.44 0.80
C ALA A 327 -17.38 8.46 -0.57
N GLN A 328 -18.09 8.96 -1.58
CA GLN A 328 -17.60 8.99 -2.96
C GLN A 328 -17.17 10.40 -3.36
N ASP A 329 -16.01 10.49 -4.04
CA ASP A 329 -15.43 11.74 -4.52
C ASP A 329 -15.28 12.81 -3.43
N THR A 330 -15.04 12.38 -2.18
CA THR A 330 -14.92 13.27 -1.03
C THR A 330 -13.47 13.73 -0.86
N GLU A 331 -13.29 14.95 -0.38
CA GLU A 331 -11.99 15.57 -0.15
C GLU A 331 -11.87 16.07 1.29
N GLY A 332 -10.90 15.59 2.06
CA GLY A 332 -10.77 16.00 3.46
C GLY A 332 -11.82 15.33 4.34
N LEU A 333 -11.80 13.99 4.39
CA LEU A 333 -12.60 13.22 5.34
C LEU A 333 -11.76 12.84 6.55
N PHE A 334 -12.20 13.24 7.73
CA PHE A 334 -11.50 13.00 8.99
C PHE A 334 -12.40 12.18 9.90
N VAL A 335 -11.96 10.97 10.27
CA VAL A 335 -12.66 10.12 11.24
C VAL A 335 -11.68 9.85 12.38
N HIS A 336 -12.00 10.41 13.56
CA HIS A 336 -11.11 10.40 14.72
C HIS A 336 -11.84 9.89 15.96
N ALA A 337 -11.16 9.06 16.76
CA ALA A 337 -11.63 8.60 18.07
C ALA A 337 -13.08 8.06 18.04
N SER A 338 -13.49 7.49 16.92
CA SER A 338 -14.88 7.11 16.63
C SER A 338 -15.06 5.60 16.60
N GLU A 339 -16.31 5.17 16.75
CA GLU A 339 -16.70 3.76 16.73
C GLU A 339 -17.63 3.50 15.53
N LEU A 340 -17.26 2.57 14.66
CA LEU A 340 -18.07 2.20 13.50
C LEU A 340 -18.48 0.73 13.62
N ILE A 341 -19.79 0.49 13.78
CA ILE A 341 -20.37 -0.86 13.83
C ILE A 341 -21.06 -1.11 12.50
N GLU A 342 -20.52 -1.99 11.68
CA GLU A 342 -20.89 -2.04 10.26
C GLU A 342 -20.59 -3.37 9.59
N ASN A 343 -21.14 -3.58 8.39
CA ASN A 343 -20.70 -4.68 7.53
C ASN A 343 -19.72 -4.23 6.43
N GLY A 344 -19.33 -2.96 6.39
CA GLY A 344 -18.25 -2.46 5.53
C GLY A 344 -18.52 -1.04 5.05
N SER A 345 -17.53 -0.35 4.51
CA SER A 345 -17.69 1.03 4.03
C SER A 345 -16.93 1.28 2.73
N PHE A 346 -17.48 2.18 1.91
CA PHE A 346 -16.94 2.49 0.59
C PHE A 346 -16.48 3.94 0.50
N TYR A 347 -15.30 4.16 -0.10
CA TYR A 347 -14.65 5.47 -0.18
C TYR A 347 -14.33 5.91 -1.62
N GLY A 348 -14.72 5.10 -2.62
CA GLY A 348 -14.61 5.44 -4.04
C GLY A 348 -13.23 5.94 -4.46
N THR A 349 -13.22 7.15 -5.03
CA THR A 349 -12.05 7.89 -5.53
C THR A 349 -11.67 9.08 -4.65
N SER A 350 -12.08 9.05 -3.37
CA SER A 350 -11.85 10.14 -2.42
C SER A 350 -10.37 10.44 -2.18
N ARG A 351 -10.08 11.64 -1.69
CA ARG A 351 -8.72 12.09 -1.35
C ARG A 351 -8.64 12.78 0.01
N GLN A 352 -7.43 12.84 0.58
CA GLN A 352 -7.22 13.45 1.91
C GLN A 352 -8.16 12.80 2.93
N VAL A 353 -8.08 11.47 3.04
CA VAL A 353 -8.93 10.66 3.93
C VAL A 353 -8.09 10.12 5.08
N PHE A 354 -8.53 10.41 6.31
CA PHE A 354 -7.76 10.16 7.52
C PHE A 354 -8.59 9.42 8.56
N PHE A 355 -8.16 8.22 8.93
CA PHE A 355 -8.69 7.45 10.05
C PHE A 355 -7.66 7.41 11.18
N SER A 356 -8.01 7.95 12.34
CA SER A 356 -7.13 7.96 13.51
C SER A 356 -7.83 7.49 14.78
N ASP A 357 -7.22 6.52 15.47
CA ASP A 357 -7.65 6.07 16.80
C ASP A 357 -9.12 5.59 16.86
N ASN A 358 -9.63 5.04 15.75
CA ASN A 358 -11.00 4.54 15.67
C ASN A 358 -11.10 3.07 16.07
N ARG A 359 -12.30 2.64 16.42
CA ARG A 359 -12.66 1.23 16.63
C ARG A 359 -13.69 0.80 15.59
N PHE A 360 -13.32 -0.18 14.77
CA PHE A 360 -14.20 -0.81 13.80
C PHE A 360 -14.70 -2.15 14.34
N LEU A 361 -16.01 -2.29 14.42
CA LEU A 361 -16.72 -3.48 14.88
C LEU A 361 -17.47 -4.10 13.71
N MET A 362 -16.91 -5.16 13.13
CA MET A 362 -17.51 -5.79 11.95
C MET A 362 -18.71 -6.66 12.31
N THR A 363 -19.74 -6.57 11.49
CA THR A 363 -20.96 -7.37 11.51
C THR A 363 -21.14 -8.06 10.17
N GLY A 364 -21.65 -9.28 10.16
CA GLY A 364 -21.93 -10.05 8.95
C GLY A 364 -20.77 -10.21 7.94
N TYR A 365 -21.12 -10.34 6.67
CA TYR A 365 -20.21 -10.81 5.61
C TYR A 365 -19.80 -9.75 4.59
N GLY A 366 -19.88 -8.47 4.93
CA GLY A 366 -19.48 -7.44 3.97
C GLY A 366 -17.96 -7.29 3.86
N GLU A 367 -17.54 -6.57 2.83
CA GLU A 367 -16.23 -6.77 2.20
C GLU A 367 -15.03 -6.24 3.00
N SER A 368 -15.12 -5.04 3.57
CA SER A 368 -14.06 -4.43 4.37
C SER A 368 -14.56 -3.16 5.05
N VAL A 369 -13.94 -2.77 6.16
CA VAL A 369 -14.27 -1.49 6.82
C VAL A 369 -13.76 -0.28 6.04
N VAL A 370 -12.81 -0.49 5.12
CA VAL A 370 -12.39 0.52 4.14
C VAL A 370 -12.16 -0.09 2.75
N ALA A 371 -13.04 0.22 1.80
CA ALA A 371 -12.86 -0.11 0.38
C ALA A 371 -12.60 1.14 -0.48
N LEU A 372 -11.49 1.14 -1.24
CA LEU A 372 -11.15 2.15 -2.23
C LEU A 372 -11.07 1.55 -3.64
N TRP A 373 -11.79 2.14 -4.57
CA TRP A 373 -11.71 1.77 -6.00
C TRP A 373 -10.89 2.76 -6.82
N GLY A 374 -10.21 3.68 -6.15
CA GLY A 374 -9.27 4.64 -6.70
C GLY A 374 -8.85 5.59 -5.59
N GLY A 375 -8.59 6.84 -5.92
CA GLY A 375 -8.31 7.87 -4.92
C GLY A 375 -6.84 7.94 -4.50
N ARG A 376 -6.54 8.90 -3.62
CA ARG A 376 -5.16 9.17 -3.21
C ARG A 376 -5.08 9.93 -1.89
N ASP A 377 -3.90 9.95 -1.28
CA ASP A 377 -3.64 10.71 -0.05
C ASP A 377 -4.52 10.19 1.09
N PHE A 378 -4.27 8.93 1.45
CA PHE A 378 -5.06 8.16 2.41
C PHE A 378 -4.18 7.71 3.58
N ALA A 379 -4.67 7.85 4.82
CA ALA A 379 -3.98 7.35 6.00
C ALA A 379 -4.90 6.67 7.03
N MET A 380 -4.47 5.53 7.55
CA MET A 380 -5.03 4.87 8.73
C MET A 380 -3.97 4.73 9.82
N THR A 381 -4.17 5.39 10.95
CA THR A 381 -3.22 5.38 12.06
C THR A 381 -3.88 5.01 13.39
N GLY A 382 -3.37 3.99 14.09
CA GLY A 382 -3.81 3.70 15.46
C GLY A 382 -5.22 3.11 15.60
N ASN A 383 -5.82 2.59 14.52
CA ASN A 383 -7.18 2.06 14.56
C ASN A 383 -7.22 0.61 15.06
N GLU A 384 -8.35 0.17 15.61
CA GLU A 384 -8.60 -1.20 16.04
C GLU A 384 -9.73 -1.85 15.22
N LEU A 385 -9.54 -3.08 14.74
CA LEU A 385 -10.55 -3.92 14.08
C LEU A 385 -10.87 -5.15 14.92
N VAL A 386 -12.15 -5.33 15.24
CA VAL A 386 -12.67 -6.50 15.96
C VAL A 386 -13.99 -6.96 15.36
N ASN A 387 -14.39 -8.19 15.68
CA ASN A 387 -15.77 -8.63 15.49
C ASN A 387 -16.70 -7.85 16.45
N ALA A 388 -17.91 -7.51 16.01
CA ALA A 388 -18.85 -6.76 16.84
C ALA A 388 -19.37 -7.57 18.04
N ASP A 389 -19.68 -8.85 17.81
CA ASP A 389 -20.16 -9.78 18.84
C ASP A 389 -19.91 -11.23 18.41
N GLU A 390 -18.88 -11.87 18.96
CA GLU A 390 -18.54 -13.26 18.62
C GLU A 390 -19.54 -14.30 19.16
N SER A 391 -20.55 -13.90 19.96
CA SER A 391 -21.60 -14.82 20.42
C SER A 391 -22.74 -14.99 19.40
N ARG A 392 -22.70 -14.24 18.29
CA ARG A 392 -23.76 -14.18 17.28
C ARG A 392 -23.25 -14.48 15.89
N ASP A 393 -24.00 -15.25 15.11
CA ASP A 393 -23.71 -15.53 13.71
C ASP A 393 -23.51 -14.24 12.87
N ASP A 394 -24.32 -13.21 13.10
CA ASP A 394 -24.25 -11.92 12.39
C ASP A 394 -23.28 -10.90 13.03
N GLY A 395 -22.59 -11.28 14.11
CA GLY A 395 -21.64 -10.43 14.84
C GLY A 395 -20.17 -10.69 14.51
N HIS A 396 -19.89 -11.61 13.60
CA HIS A 396 -18.55 -11.84 13.03
C HIS A 396 -18.33 -10.99 11.78
N GLY A 397 -17.09 -10.61 11.51
CA GLY A 397 -16.64 -10.06 10.23
C GLY A 397 -15.73 -11.02 9.48
N ILE A 398 -15.52 -10.77 8.19
CA ILE A 398 -14.53 -11.50 7.38
C ILE A 398 -13.09 -11.06 7.65
N GLY A 399 -12.89 -9.95 8.40
CA GLY A 399 -11.57 -9.55 8.91
C GLY A 399 -10.78 -8.57 8.05
N ARG A 400 -11.36 -8.01 6.98
CA ARG A 400 -10.66 -7.06 6.11
C ARG A 400 -10.69 -5.63 6.70
N PHE A 401 -9.51 -5.12 7.02
CA PHE A 401 -9.27 -3.73 7.42
C PHE A 401 -9.37 -2.80 6.20
N PHE A 402 -8.76 -3.19 5.10
CA PHE A 402 -8.63 -2.38 3.89
C PHE A 402 -8.64 -3.23 2.63
N VAL A 403 -9.35 -2.77 1.59
CA VAL A 403 -9.29 -3.31 0.22
C VAL A 403 -9.11 -2.17 -0.79
N GLY A 404 -8.10 -2.28 -1.64
CA GLY A 404 -7.88 -1.42 -2.80
C GLY A 404 -8.02 -2.21 -4.11
N GLN A 405 -8.86 -1.76 -5.05
CA GLN A 405 -9.15 -2.49 -6.31
C GLN A 405 -9.00 -1.66 -7.60
N ALA A 406 -8.79 -0.34 -7.49
CA ALA A 406 -8.54 0.57 -8.63
C ALA A 406 -9.54 0.49 -9.81
N HIS A 407 -10.79 0.04 -9.58
CA HIS A 407 -11.83 -0.02 -10.63
C HIS A 407 -12.14 1.33 -11.28
N PHE A 408 -11.88 2.44 -10.58
CA PHE A 408 -12.06 3.82 -11.04
C PHE A 408 -10.72 4.50 -11.39
N GLY A 409 -9.69 3.72 -11.71
CA GLY A 409 -8.36 4.20 -12.09
C GLY A 409 -7.33 4.07 -10.97
N SER A 410 -6.11 4.51 -11.27
CA SER A 410 -4.96 4.33 -10.37
C SER A 410 -5.15 5.00 -9.01
N MET A 411 -4.56 4.38 -7.99
CA MET A 411 -4.45 4.90 -6.64
C MET A 411 -2.99 5.12 -6.24
N ARG A 412 -2.75 6.15 -5.43
CA ARG A 412 -1.40 6.49 -4.97
C ARG A 412 -1.41 7.12 -3.60
N ASN A 413 -0.27 7.13 -2.91
CA ASN A 413 -0.09 7.83 -1.64
C ASN A 413 -0.99 7.25 -0.53
N LEU A 414 -0.65 6.06 -0.05
CA LEU A 414 -1.41 5.36 1.01
C LEU A 414 -0.52 5.04 2.22
N TYR A 415 -1.06 5.18 3.43
CA TYR A 415 -0.30 5.01 4.67
C TYR A 415 -1.07 4.25 5.75
N PHE A 416 -0.45 3.23 6.34
CA PHE A 416 -1.02 2.44 7.44
C PHE A 416 0.01 2.34 8.56
N GLU A 417 -0.30 2.86 9.74
CA GLU A 417 0.59 2.80 10.91
C GLU A 417 -0.15 2.37 12.18
N LYS A 418 0.42 1.45 12.97
CA LYS A 418 -0.07 1.11 14.32
C LYS A 418 -1.53 0.67 14.38
N ASN A 419 -2.09 0.14 13.29
CA ASN A 419 -3.41 -0.46 13.32
C ASN A 419 -3.33 -1.85 13.95
N ILE A 420 -4.39 -2.24 14.66
CA ILE A 420 -4.48 -3.50 15.39
C ILE A 420 -5.74 -4.23 14.95
N SER A 421 -5.62 -5.47 14.50
CA SER A 421 -6.77 -6.36 14.36
C SER A 421 -6.73 -7.46 15.42
N ARG A 422 -7.89 -8.06 15.72
CA ARG A 422 -8.00 -9.20 16.65
C ARG A 422 -9.00 -10.20 16.15
N ASN A 423 -8.60 -11.48 16.06
CA ASN A 423 -9.47 -12.54 15.55
C ASN A 423 -10.12 -12.19 14.19
N ALA A 424 -9.39 -11.44 13.36
CA ALA A 424 -9.89 -10.88 12.11
C ALA A 424 -9.53 -11.81 10.95
N ALA A 425 -10.36 -12.82 10.76
CA ALA A 425 -10.32 -13.75 9.63
C ALA A 425 -11.72 -14.39 9.45
N PRO A 426 -12.02 -15.03 8.31
CA PRO A 426 -13.21 -15.85 8.15
C PRO A 426 -13.34 -16.90 9.26
N HIS A 427 -14.55 -17.13 9.76
CA HIS A 427 -14.79 -18.05 10.88
C HIS A 427 -15.31 -19.43 10.43
N ASP A 428 -16.19 -19.49 9.43
CA ASP A 428 -16.85 -20.71 8.94
C ASP A 428 -17.08 -20.61 7.42
N CYS A 429 -16.31 -21.38 6.65
CA CYS A 429 -16.37 -21.37 5.19
C CYS A 429 -17.67 -21.94 4.60
N THR A 430 -18.54 -22.55 5.43
CA THR A 430 -19.89 -22.93 4.99
C THR A 430 -20.86 -21.76 5.02
N LYS A 431 -20.55 -20.72 5.80
CA LYS A 431 -21.39 -19.53 5.98
C LYS A 431 -20.81 -18.28 5.32
N VAL A 432 -19.49 -18.21 5.16
CA VAL A 432 -18.78 -17.03 4.68
C VAL A 432 -17.90 -17.34 3.49
N ASP A 433 -17.65 -16.33 2.67
CA ASP A 433 -16.68 -16.42 1.58
C ASP A 433 -15.25 -16.52 2.17
N CYS A 434 -14.71 -17.73 2.18
CA CYS A 434 -13.35 -18.00 2.63
C CYS A 434 -12.28 -17.67 1.58
N ASN A 435 -12.66 -17.25 0.37
CA ASN A 435 -11.74 -16.63 -0.59
C ASN A 435 -11.47 -15.14 -0.25
N LYS A 436 -11.67 -14.77 1.02
CA LYS A 436 -11.44 -13.45 1.59
C LYS A 436 -10.79 -13.62 2.96
N GLY A 437 -10.40 -12.50 3.57
CA GLY A 437 -9.81 -12.47 4.92
C GLY A 437 -8.47 -11.77 5.02
N GLU A 438 -8.00 -11.24 3.90
CA GLU A 438 -6.81 -10.42 3.79
C GLU A 438 -7.05 -9.08 4.48
N GLN A 439 -6.29 -8.83 5.53
CA GLN A 439 -6.57 -7.68 6.39
C GLN A 439 -6.22 -6.37 5.70
N ILE A 440 -5.04 -6.30 5.06
CA ILE A 440 -4.67 -5.21 4.16
C ILE A 440 -4.46 -5.78 2.77
N CYS A 441 -5.42 -5.50 1.88
CA CYS A 441 -5.48 -6.08 0.55
C CYS A 441 -5.36 -5.02 -0.54
N PHE A 442 -4.41 -5.23 -1.44
CA PHE A 442 -4.36 -4.55 -2.73
C PHE A 442 -4.61 -5.60 -3.81
N GLU A 443 -5.80 -5.56 -4.40
CA GLU A 443 -6.25 -6.49 -5.44
C GLU A 443 -6.43 -5.74 -6.76
N ILE A 444 -5.29 -5.40 -7.38
CA ILE A 444 -5.28 -4.49 -8.53
C ILE A 444 -5.25 -5.28 -9.83
N VAL A 445 -6.43 -5.46 -10.40
CA VAL A 445 -6.64 -6.17 -11.68
C VAL A 445 -6.96 -5.19 -12.81
N GLY A 446 -6.86 -5.67 -14.04
CA GLY A 446 -7.25 -4.91 -15.22
C GLY A 446 -6.09 -4.13 -15.84
N SER A 447 -5.65 -4.61 -17.00
CA SER A 447 -4.62 -3.96 -17.81
C SER A 447 -4.72 -4.45 -19.25
N LYS A 448 -4.12 -3.68 -20.16
CA LYS A 448 -4.04 -4.02 -21.58
C LYS A 448 -2.60 -3.88 -22.07
N LEU A 449 -2.07 -4.93 -22.69
CA LEU A 449 -0.80 -4.84 -23.38
C LEU A 449 -0.92 -3.95 -24.62
N LYS A 450 0.09 -3.11 -24.84
CA LYS A 450 0.24 -2.31 -26.06
C LYS A 450 1.38 -2.89 -26.90
N ASN A 451 1.03 -3.37 -28.09
CA ASN A 451 1.96 -3.97 -29.06
C ASN A 451 2.14 -3.11 -30.31
N ASP A 452 1.52 -1.93 -30.36
CA ASP A 452 1.50 -1.01 -31.49
C ASP A 452 2.37 0.24 -31.26
N PHE A 453 3.49 0.06 -30.56
CA PHE A 453 4.48 1.11 -30.33
C PHE A 453 5.03 1.70 -31.64
N VAL A 454 5.19 3.03 -31.68
CA VAL A 454 5.76 3.76 -32.81
C VAL A 454 7.10 4.40 -32.43
N GLY A 455 7.15 5.11 -31.30
CA GLY A 455 8.33 5.83 -30.83
C GLY A 455 8.12 6.40 -29.43
N ALA A 456 9.21 6.86 -28.80
CA ALA A 456 9.14 7.52 -27.50
C ALA A 456 10.21 8.61 -27.37
N SER A 457 9.92 9.58 -26.51
CA SER A 457 10.89 10.53 -25.96
C SER A 457 11.11 10.23 -24.47
N SER A 458 11.82 11.11 -23.76
CA SER A 458 11.95 10.98 -22.31
C SER A 458 10.62 11.13 -21.58
N ASN A 459 9.64 11.88 -22.09
CA ASN A 459 8.37 12.17 -21.41
C ASN A 459 7.12 11.85 -22.24
N SER A 460 7.27 11.19 -23.38
CA SER A 460 6.14 10.79 -24.22
C SER A 460 6.33 9.43 -24.87
N VAL A 461 5.22 8.77 -25.18
CA VAL A 461 5.18 7.52 -25.95
C VAL A 461 4.10 7.64 -27.03
N THR A 462 4.45 7.30 -28.26
CA THR A 462 3.53 7.28 -29.40
C THR A 462 3.17 5.85 -29.75
N PHE A 463 1.87 5.58 -29.82
CA PHE A 463 1.31 4.32 -30.33
C PHE A 463 0.66 4.55 -31.70
N LYS A 464 0.30 3.47 -32.41
CA LYS A 464 -0.50 3.60 -33.65
C LYS A 464 -1.93 4.03 -33.32
N SER A 465 -2.48 3.54 -32.21
CA SER A 465 -3.82 3.91 -31.74
C SER A 465 -3.89 3.90 -30.21
N LEU A 466 -4.73 4.77 -29.66
CA LEU A 466 -5.15 4.76 -28.25
C LEU A 466 -6.64 4.43 -28.11
N SER A 467 -7.27 3.85 -29.15
CA SER A 467 -8.69 3.46 -29.10
C SER A 467 -9.01 2.47 -27.98
N ASP A 468 -8.01 1.74 -27.50
CA ASP A 468 -8.09 0.79 -26.38
C ASP A 468 -8.00 1.44 -25.00
N LEU A 469 -7.64 2.73 -24.91
CA LEU A 469 -7.63 3.52 -23.68
C LEU A 469 -9.05 3.61 -23.09
N GLY A 470 -10.09 3.58 -23.91
CA GLY A 470 -11.47 3.72 -23.44
C GLY A 470 -11.71 5.05 -22.73
N ASP A 471 -12.78 5.13 -21.95
CA ASP A 471 -13.17 6.37 -21.27
C ASP A 471 -12.19 6.79 -20.18
N ALA A 472 -12.12 8.11 -19.97
CA ALA A 472 -11.37 8.68 -18.86
C ALA A 472 -11.95 8.19 -17.52
N VAL A 473 -11.06 7.78 -16.62
CA VAL A 473 -11.41 7.33 -15.28
C VAL A 473 -10.86 8.32 -14.24
N PRO A 474 -11.56 8.57 -13.12
CA PRO A 474 -11.18 9.63 -12.17
C PRO A 474 -9.75 9.50 -11.61
N GLY A 475 -9.31 8.27 -11.31
CA GLY A 475 -7.96 7.98 -10.83
C GLY A 475 -6.87 8.02 -11.91
N GLY A 476 -7.22 8.25 -13.17
CA GLY A 476 -6.30 8.16 -14.30
C GLY A 476 -5.77 6.74 -14.51
N ARG A 477 -4.74 6.62 -15.36
CA ARG A 477 -4.06 5.35 -15.66
C ARG A 477 -2.56 5.57 -15.76
N ASP A 478 -1.83 4.47 -15.69
CA ASP A 478 -0.40 4.44 -15.81
C ASP A 478 0.03 3.62 -17.03
N LEU A 479 1.21 3.97 -17.54
CA LEU A 479 1.92 3.19 -18.54
C LEU A 479 3.10 2.50 -17.85
N VAL A 480 3.12 1.17 -17.93
CA VAL A 480 4.14 0.32 -17.31
C VAL A 480 4.95 -0.37 -18.39
N ILE A 481 6.27 -0.34 -18.32
CA ILE A 481 7.13 -1.15 -19.19
C ILE A 481 7.27 -2.53 -18.57
N VAL A 482 6.53 -3.51 -19.10
CA VAL A 482 6.43 -4.87 -18.57
C VAL A 482 7.40 -5.85 -19.23
N GLY A 483 8.19 -5.39 -20.20
CA GLY A 483 9.18 -6.21 -20.91
C GLY A 483 10.08 -5.38 -21.81
N GLY A 484 11.22 -5.94 -22.22
CA GLY A 484 12.18 -5.29 -23.11
C GLY A 484 12.91 -4.09 -22.49
N ARG A 485 13.35 -3.16 -23.34
CA ARG A 485 14.13 -1.99 -22.91
C ARG A 485 13.33 -1.13 -21.92
N GLY A 486 13.92 -0.89 -20.75
CA GLY A 486 13.33 -0.04 -19.71
C GLY A 486 12.33 -0.74 -18.80
N ALA A 487 12.23 -2.08 -18.86
CA ALA A 487 11.35 -2.89 -18.02
C ALA A 487 11.45 -2.53 -16.53
N GLY A 488 10.31 -2.51 -15.85
CA GLY A 488 10.18 -2.16 -14.43
C GLY A 488 9.81 -0.69 -14.18
N GLN A 489 9.96 0.20 -15.16
CA GLN A 489 9.50 1.59 -15.02
C GLN A 489 7.98 1.69 -15.20
N HIS A 490 7.33 2.49 -14.35
CA HIS A 490 5.93 2.90 -14.50
C HIS A 490 5.81 4.43 -14.44
N ARG A 491 4.86 4.99 -15.19
CA ARG A 491 4.60 6.44 -15.21
C ARG A 491 3.11 6.72 -15.31
N HIS A 492 2.62 7.65 -14.50
CA HIS A 492 1.25 8.13 -14.62
C HIS A 492 1.08 8.93 -15.90
N ILE A 493 -0.03 8.70 -16.59
CA ILE A 493 -0.39 9.43 -17.81
C ILE A 493 -0.92 10.80 -17.41
N ALA A 494 -0.22 11.85 -17.82
CA ALA A 494 -0.63 13.23 -17.57
C ALA A 494 -1.75 13.66 -18.53
N SER A 495 -1.63 13.31 -19.80
CA SER A 495 -2.61 13.60 -20.84
C SER A 495 -2.32 12.80 -22.11
N THR A 496 -3.22 12.89 -23.09
CA THR A 496 -3.07 12.29 -24.41
C THR A 496 -3.33 13.33 -25.51
N ASP A 497 -2.55 13.28 -26.58
CA ASP A 497 -2.73 14.08 -27.79
C ASP A 497 -2.69 13.16 -29.02
N GLY A 498 -3.86 12.90 -29.61
CA GLY A 498 -4.02 11.90 -30.67
C GLY A 498 -3.56 10.51 -30.22
N SER A 499 -2.44 10.02 -30.78
CA SER A 499 -1.84 8.73 -30.41
C SER A 499 -0.60 8.86 -29.51
N VAL A 500 -0.35 10.07 -29.00
CA VAL A 500 0.76 10.39 -28.10
C VAL A 500 0.26 10.41 -26.66
N VAL A 501 0.91 9.64 -25.80
CA VAL A 501 0.74 9.65 -24.35
C VAL A 501 1.81 10.55 -23.74
N LEU A 502 1.41 11.56 -22.97
CA LEU A 502 2.28 12.44 -22.20
C LEU A 502 2.35 11.97 -20.74
N LEU A 503 3.55 11.97 -20.16
CA LEU A 503 3.82 11.36 -18.85
C LEU A 503 4.12 12.42 -17.78
N GLU A 504 3.67 12.18 -16.54
CA GLU A 504 3.95 13.09 -15.41
C GLU A 504 5.45 13.18 -15.08
N GLN A 505 6.24 12.13 -15.40
CA GLN A 505 7.66 12.05 -15.11
C GLN A 505 8.41 11.42 -16.28
N ALA A 506 9.64 11.88 -16.50
CA ALA A 506 10.49 11.33 -17.55
C ALA A 506 10.94 9.89 -17.25
N TRP A 507 11.15 9.09 -18.29
CA TRP A 507 11.83 7.80 -18.22
C TRP A 507 13.29 7.99 -17.82
N ASN A 508 13.79 7.08 -16.97
CA ASN A 508 15.22 6.96 -16.71
C ASN A 508 15.93 6.30 -17.90
N VAL A 509 15.25 5.32 -18.52
CA VAL A 509 15.65 4.69 -19.78
C VAL A 509 14.52 4.86 -20.77
N VAL A 510 14.76 5.63 -21.84
CA VAL A 510 13.79 5.83 -22.92
C VAL A 510 13.50 4.47 -23.59
N PRO A 511 12.23 4.05 -23.68
CA PRO A 511 11.87 2.81 -24.35
C PRO A 511 12.10 2.87 -25.86
N ASP A 512 12.34 1.70 -26.47
CA ASP A 512 12.46 1.49 -27.90
C ASP A 512 11.50 0.40 -28.41
N ARG A 513 11.69 -0.05 -29.66
CA ARG A 513 10.87 -1.09 -30.31
C ARG A 513 10.90 -2.46 -29.63
N THR A 514 11.84 -2.72 -28.72
CA THR A 514 11.88 -3.95 -27.93
C THR A 514 10.98 -3.89 -26.70
N SER A 515 10.59 -2.68 -26.29
CA SER A 515 9.81 -2.44 -25.08
C SER A 515 8.38 -2.96 -25.24
N ARG A 516 7.86 -3.54 -24.17
CA ARG A 516 6.47 -3.99 -24.06
C ARG A 516 5.79 -3.18 -22.99
N PHE A 517 4.62 -2.64 -23.31
CA PHE A 517 3.89 -1.76 -22.40
C PHE A 517 2.60 -2.41 -21.94
N ALA A 518 2.22 -2.13 -20.69
CA ALA A 518 0.87 -2.33 -20.19
C ALA A 518 0.27 -0.96 -19.85
N LEU A 519 -0.93 -0.70 -20.36
CA LEU A 519 -1.80 0.35 -19.87
C LEU A 519 -2.59 -0.21 -18.68
N ALA A 520 -2.38 0.35 -17.49
CA ALA A 520 -2.82 -0.24 -16.25
C ALA A 520 -3.46 0.78 -15.30
N ALA A 521 -4.46 0.35 -14.55
CA ALA A 521 -4.75 0.96 -13.25
C ALA A 521 -3.78 0.34 -12.23
N THR A 522 -3.19 1.17 -11.36
CA THR A 522 -2.12 0.74 -10.46
C THR A 522 -2.35 1.20 -9.03
N ALA A 523 -1.75 0.52 -8.06
CA ALA A 523 -1.51 1.06 -6.73
C ALA A 523 -0.02 1.36 -6.57
N SER A 524 0.32 2.59 -6.17
CA SER A 524 1.72 3.00 -5.97
C SER A 524 1.95 3.88 -4.75
N ARG A 525 3.19 3.92 -4.26
CA ARG A 525 3.58 4.75 -3.11
C ARG A 525 2.71 4.49 -1.88
N ALA A 526 2.69 3.22 -1.44
CA ALA A 526 2.00 2.80 -0.23
C ALA A 526 3.01 2.32 0.83
N VAL A 527 2.70 2.60 2.10
CA VAL A 527 3.47 2.13 3.26
C VAL A 527 2.54 1.44 4.25
N ILE A 528 2.88 0.21 4.62
CA ILE A 528 2.22 -0.59 5.65
C ILE A 528 3.26 -0.83 6.75
N TYR A 529 3.20 -0.04 7.82
CA TYR A 529 4.26 0.07 8.81
C TYR A 529 3.77 -0.17 10.24
N ASP A 530 4.48 -0.99 11.02
CA ASP A 530 4.25 -1.13 12.47
C ASP A 530 2.80 -1.50 12.87
N ASN A 531 2.09 -2.29 12.04
CA ASN A 531 0.76 -2.79 12.36
C ASN A 531 0.83 -4.12 13.12
N THR A 532 -0.22 -4.43 13.89
CA THR A 532 -0.41 -5.75 14.53
C THR A 532 -1.64 -6.42 13.93
N LEU A 533 -1.42 -7.42 13.08
CA LEU A 533 -2.43 -8.09 12.28
C LEU A 533 -2.62 -9.53 12.77
N ASP A 534 -3.80 -9.83 13.27
CA ASP A 534 -4.07 -11.07 13.96
C ASP A 534 -5.34 -11.74 13.44
N GLY A 535 -5.18 -12.95 12.90
CA GLY A 535 -6.27 -13.80 12.42
C GLY A 535 -6.82 -14.71 13.52
N ARG A 536 -7.26 -15.92 13.18
CA ARG A 536 -7.98 -16.83 14.11
C ARG A 536 -7.16 -18.06 14.48
N ALA A 537 -7.47 -18.67 15.62
CA ALA A 537 -6.81 -19.90 16.06
C ALA A 537 -6.96 -21.07 15.06
N SER A 538 -8.03 -21.10 14.27
CA SER A 538 -8.32 -22.08 13.22
C SER A 538 -7.52 -21.87 11.91
N TYR A 539 -6.49 -21.02 11.90
CA TYR A 539 -5.70 -20.66 10.72
C TYR A 539 -5.07 -21.85 9.95
N ALA A 540 -4.94 -23.01 10.61
CA ALA A 540 -4.40 -24.24 10.03
C ALA A 540 -5.47 -25.33 9.80
N GLU A 541 -6.72 -25.08 10.19
CA GLU A 541 -7.78 -26.10 10.21
C GLU A 541 -8.66 -26.06 8.94
N HIS A 542 -8.78 -24.90 8.29
CA HIS A 542 -9.60 -24.69 7.10
C HIS A 542 -8.87 -23.88 6.03
N ASP A 543 -9.28 -24.09 4.78
CA ASP A 543 -8.78 -23.33 3.65
C ASP A 543 -9.48 -21.97 3.62
N SER A 544 -8.73 -20.92 3.96
CA SER A 544 -9.18 -19.53 3.85
C SER A 544 -8.05 -18.69 3.28
N ASP A 545 -8.38 -17.63 2.54
CA ASP A 545 -7.38 -16.68 2.02
C ASP A 545 -6.92 -15.67 3.08
N SER A 546 -7.14 -15.98 4.37
CA SER A 546 -6.72 -15.11 5.47
C SER A 546 -5.24 -14.78 5.40
N THR A 547 -4.95 -13.49 5.15
CA THR A 547 -3.61 -13.00 4.90
C THR A 547 -3.38 -11.71 5.68
N GLY A 548 -2.20 -11.53 6.29
CA GLY A 548 -1.88 -10.25 6.93
C GLY A 548 -1.84 -9.11 5.90
N VAL A 549 -0.98 -9.25 4.90
CA VAL A 549 -0.84 -8.29 3.78
C VAL A 549 -0.81 -9.02 2.45
N LEU A 550 -1.74 -8.68 1.55
CA LEU A 550 -1.79 -9.19 0.18
C LEU A 550 -1.52 -8.05 -0.82
N LEU A 551 -0.45 -8.18 -1.61
CA LEU A 551 -0.15 -7.32 -2.75
C LEU A 551 -0.32 -8.12 -4.05
N TYR A 552 -1.42 -7.87 -4.75
CA TYR A 552 -1.90 -8.67 -5.87
C TYR A 552 -2.05 -7.85 -7.15
N GLY A 553 -1.40 -8.29 -8.22
CA GLY A 553 -1.46 -7.66 -9.54
C GLY A 553 -0.61 -6.38 -9.65
N ASN A 554 -1.23 -5.29 -10.11
CA ASN A 554 -0.56 -4.03 -10.48
C ASN A 554 -0.17 -3.15 -9.27
N VAL A 555 0.74 -3.67 -8.46
CA VAL A 555 1.24 -2.99 -7.26
C VAL A 555 2.71 -2.63 -7.46
N TYR A 556 3.02 -1.34 -7.31
CA TYR A 556 4.36 -0.82 -7.60
C TYR A 556 4.85 0.05 -6.45
N ASP A 557 6.11 -0.08 -6.08
CA ASP A 557 6.74 0.83 -5.11
C ASP A 557 6.06 0.86 -3.73
N VAL A 558 5.61 -0.31 -3.25
CA VAL A 558 4.96 -0.48 -1.93
C VAL A 558 5.93 -1.06 -0.90
N VAL A 559 5.85 -0.54 0.32
CA VAL A 559 6.68 -0.94 1.46
C VAL A 559 5.81 -1.58 2.54
N VAL A 560 6.21 -2.77 2.99
CA VAL A 560 5.63 -3.51 4.11
C VAL A 560 6.73 -3.66 5.17
N ASP A 561 6.70 -2.86 6.23
CA ASP A 561 7.81 -2.80 7.19
C ASP A 561 7.37 -2.93 8.66
N SER A 562 8.13 -3.69 9.45
CA SER A 562 7.98 -3.77 10.91
C SER A 562 6.62 -4.26 11.44
N ASN A 563 5.79 -4.90 10.62
CA ASN A 563 4.48 -5.42 11.06
C ASN A 563 4.63 -6.68 11.92
N ARG A 564 3.75 -6.86 12.91
CA ARG A 564 3.54 -8.13 13.63
C ARG A 564 2.32 -8.82 13.06
N ILE A 565 2.47 -10.02 12.51
CA ILE A 565 1.40 -10.79 11.88
C ILE A 565 1.30 -12.14 12.58
N SER A 566 0.09 -12.59 12.93
CA SER A 566 -0.08 -13.93 13.49
C SER A 566 -1.41 -14.58 13.14
N ARG A 567 -1.45 -15.92 13.21
CA ARG A 567 -2.70 -16.70 13.08
C ARG A 567 -3.39 -16.50 11.73
N MET A 568 -2.61 -16.49 10.66
CA MET A 568 -3.09 -16.35 9.28
C MET A 568 -2.89 -17.66 8.51
N ARG A 569 -3.66 -17.89 7.44
CA ARG A 569 -3.29 -18.88 6.42
C ARG A 569 -1.97 -18.50 5.76
N HIS A 570 -1.83 -17.25 5.31
CA HIS A 570 -0.57 -16.72 4.79
C HIS A 570 -0.14 -15.50 5.61
N GLY A 571 1.12 -15.43 6.03
CA GLY A 571 1.63 -14.22 6.69
C GLY A 571 1.55 -13.01 5.76
N MET A 572 2.20 -13.13 4.60
CA MET A 572 2.28 -12.09 3.57
C MET A 572 2.26 -12.73 2.18
N MET A 573 1.71 -12.04 1.19
CA MET A 573 1.62 -12.52 -0.19
C MET A 573 1.98 -11.45 -1.22
N THR A 574 2.81 -11.83 -2.18
CA THR A 574 3.08 -11.07 -3.41
C THR A 574 2.66 -11.90 -4.63
N VAL A 575 1.69 -11.40 -5.37
CA VAL A 575 1.02 -12.19 -6.40
C VAL A 575 1.02 -11.48 -7.76
N ALA A 576 1.58 -12.14 -8.77
CA ALA A 576 1.35 -11.82 -10.17
C ALA A 576 0.22 -12.67 -10.75
N LEU A 577 -0.36 -12.22 -11.85
CA LEU A 577 -1.46 -12.91 -12.53
C LEU A 577 -1.06 -13.28 -13.96
N ASP A 578 -1.82 -12.75 -14.90
CA ASP A 578 -1.79 -13.05 -16.31
C ASP A 578 -0.85 -12.08 -17.03
N SER A 579 0.16 -12.64 -17.68
CA SER A 579 1.12 -11.85 -18.45
C SER A 579 0.57 -11.36 -19.79
N THR A 580 -0.55 -11.88 -20.30
CA THR A 580 -1.23 -11.31 -21.49
C THR A 580 -1.87 -9.94 -21.20
N ARG A 581 -2.06 -9.62 -19.92
CA ARG A 581 -2.57 -8.32 -19.45
C ARG A 581 -1.48 -7.47 -18.80
N GLY A 582 -0.32 -8.03 -18.46
CA GLY A 582 0.79 -7.30 -17.82
C GLY A 582 0.55 -7.00 -16.34
N LEU A 583 -0.15 -7.91 -15.64
CA LEU A 583 -0.57 -7.76 -14.25
C LEU A 583 0.56 -8.21 -13.30
N SER A 584 1.42 -7.26 -12.91
CA SER A 584 2.71 -7.61 -12.31
C SER A 584 3.15 -6.69 -11.17
N PRO A 585 3.60 -7.24 -10.02
CA PRO A 585 4.20 -6.48 -8.93
C PRO A 585 5.69 -6.21 -9.12
N TYR A 586 6.11 -4.94 -9.12
CA TYR A 586 7.53 -4.56 -9.23
C TYR A 586 8.04 -3.69 -8.08
N PHE A 587 9.30 -3.93 -7.70
CA PHE A 587 10.06 -3.16 -6.71
C PHE A 587 9.35 -3.03 -5.36
N LEU A 588 8.70 -4.11 -4.94
CA LEU A 588 8.12 -4.22 -3.61
C LEU A 588 9.22 -4.44 -2.55
N GLN A 589 9.00 -3.89 -1.36
CA GLN A 589 9.91 -4.08 -0.23
C GLN A 589 9.15 -4.60 0.99
N TYR A 590 9.56 -5.78 1.48
CA TYR A 590 9.10 -6.36 2.73
C TYR A 590 10.25 -6.42 3.71
N SER A 591 10.22 -5.60 4.76
CA SER A 591 11.35 -5.44 5.66
C SER A 591 10.98 -5.57 7.14
N ASN A 592 11.79 -6.28 7.94
CA ASN A 592 11.64 -6.29 9.41
C ASN A 592 10.28 -6.79 9.94
N ASN A 593 9.47 -7.50 9.15
CA ASN A 593 8.19 -8.01 9.60
C ASN A 593 8.38 -9.27 10.45
N SER A 594 7.49 -9.50 11.41
CA SER A 594 7.43 -10.74 12.19
C SER A 594 6.12 -11.47 11.90
N VAL A 595 6.21 -12.72 11.44
CA VAL A 595 5.06 -13.62 11.23
C VAL A 595 5.17 -14.77 12.21
N THR A 596 4.11 -15.04 12.99
CA THR A 596 4.11 -16.11 13.98
C THR A 596 2.85 -16.94 13.96
N ARG A 597 2.94 -18.25 14.29
CA ARG A 597 1.77 -19.13 14.42
C ARG A 597 0.82 -19.00 13.23
N SER A 598 1.37 -19.17 12.03
CA SER A 598 0.61 -19.09 10.78
C SER A 598 0.75 -20.39 10.00
N ASN A 599 -0.21 -20.58 9.09
CA ASN A 599 -0.19 -21.48 7.97
C ASN A 599 1.18 -21.62 7.30
N SER A 600 1.37 -20.64 6.43
CA SER A 600 2.52 -20.42 5.61
C SER A 600 3.06 -19.01 5.88
N GLY A 601 4.38 -18.86 5.75
CA GLY A 601 5.05 -17.60 6.08
C GLY A 601 4.84 -16.55 5.00
N LEU A 602 5.48 -16.77 3.85
CA LEU A 602 5.54 -15.84 2.74
C LEU A 602 5.19 -16.56 1.43
N TYR A 603 4.19 -16.05 0.73
CA TYR A 603 3.86 -16.46 -0.62
C TYR A 603 4.43 -15.48 -1.64
N VAL A 604 5.09 -15.99 -2.67
CA VAL A 604 5.56 -15.23 -3.83
C VAL A 604 5.26 -16.03 -5.08
N GLY A 605 4.58 -15.45 -6.06
CA GLY A 605 4.45 -16.16 -7.34
C GLY A 605 3.36 -15.65 -8.24
N THR A 606 3.20 -16.38 -9.34
CA THR A 606 2.08 -16.20 -10.26
C THR A 606 0.93 -17.09 -9.79
N THR A 607 -0.31 -16.62 -9.86
CA THR A 607 -1.48 -17.47 -9.61
C THR A 607 -2.68 -17.12 -10.48
N PHE A 608 -3.65 -18.03 -10.56
CA PHE A 608 -4.88 -17.90 -11.36
C PHE A 608 -4.65 -17.42 -12.80
N ALA A 609 -3.51 -17.79 -13.38
CA ALA A 609 -3.08 -17.37 -14.70
C ALA A 609 -3.27 -18.51 -15.69
N ASP A 610 -4.22 -18.34 -16.60
CA ASP A 610 -4.56 -19.36 -17.61
C ASP A 610 -3.91 -19.10 -18.96
N THR A 611 -3.27 -17.93 -19.13
CA THR A 611 -2.61 -17.52 -20.38
C THR A 611 -1.35 -16.70 -20.10
N GLY A 612 -0.48 -16.57 -21.10
CA GLY A 612 0.68 -15.72 -20.95
C GLY A 612 1.46 -15.45 -22.24
N VAL A 613 2.37 -14.47 -22.16
CA VAL A 613 3.20 -14.02 -23.27
C VAL A 613 4.66 -13.98 -22.82
N ALA A 614 5.53 -14.73 -23.52
CA ALA A 614 6.97 -14.71 -23.27
C ALA A 614 7.55 -13.28 -23.39
N GLY A 615 8.46 -12.94 -22.47
CA GLY A 615 9.09 -11.62 -22.40
C GLY A 615 8.26 -10.55 -21.67
N VAL A 616 7.08 -10.89 -21.15
CA VAL A 616 6.38 -10.08 -20.14
C VAL A 616 6.72 -10.59 -18.75
N TRP A 617 7.25 -9.72 -17.90
CA TRP A 617 7.67 -10.03 -16.54
C TRP A 617 6.47 -10.12 -15.59
N GLY A 618 6.52 -11.08 -14.67
CA GLY A 618 5.58 -11.22 -13.54
C GLY A 618 6.13 -10.62 -12.25
N GLY A 619 7.46 -10.48 -12.11
CA GLY A 619 8.05 -9.79 -10.98
C GLY A 619 9.46 -9.29 -11.27
N LEU A 620 9.77 -8.08 -10.83
CA LEU A 620 11.06 -7.43 -11.01
C LEU A 620 11.47 -6.74 -9.71
N GLY A 621 12.67 -7.05 -9.23
CA GLY A 621 13.30 -6.28 -8.16
C GLY A 621 12.61 -6.32 -6.80
N ASN A 622 11.76 -7.32 -6.55
CA ASN A 622 11.07 -7.49 -5.27
C ASN A 622 12.06 -7.98 -4.19
N VAL A 623 12.02 -7.34 -3.02
CA VAL A 623 12.97 -7.58 -1.91
C VAL A 623 12.22 -7.98 -0.64
N TYR A 624 12.65 -9.08 -0.03
CA TYR A 624 12.22 -9.57 1.27
C TYR A 624 13.42 -9.57 2.20
N ARG A 625 13.47 -8.64 3.15
CA ARG A 625 14.65 -8.39 3.98
C ARG A 625 14.36 -8.47 5.48
N ARG A 626 15.23 -9.15 6.23
CA ARG A 626 15.24 -9.14 7.70
C ARG A 626 13.88 -9.48 8.32
N ASN A 627 13.06 -10.28 7.63
CA ASN A 627 11.78 -10.74 8.17
C ASN A 627 12.02 -11.97 9.06
N ARG A 628 11.20 -12.11 10.10
CA ARG A 628 11.24 -13.22 11.05
C ARG A 628 9.96 -14.02 10.98
N PHE A 629 10.08 -15.31 10.72
CA PHE A 629 9.00 -16.28 10.71
C PHE A 629 9.23 -17.29 11.82
N THR A 630 8.25 -17.51 12.69
CA THR A 630 8.38 -18.43 13.82
C THR A 630 7.11 -19.25 14.01
N ASP A 631 7.25 -20.56 14.25
CA ASP A 631 6.11 -21.48 14.41
C ASP A 631 5.18 -21.49 13.20
N ILE A 632 5.78 -21.67 12.02
CA ILE A 632 5.04 -21.78 10.76
C ILE A 632 4.68 -23.25 10.55
N ALA A 633 3.38 -23.54 10.51
CA ALA A 633 2.88 -24.91 10.55
C ALA A 633 3.29 -25.73 9.32
N TYR A 634 3.36 -25.08 8.15
CA TYR A 634 3.54 -25.75 6.88
C TYR A 634 4.77 -25.26 6.10
N ILE A 635 4.65 -24.20 5.28
CA ILE A 635 5.74 -23.74 4.41
C ILE A 635 6.24 -22.34 4.83
N GLY A 636 7.56 -22.19 4.97
CA GLY A 636 8.20 -20.91 5.26
C GLY A 636 8.07 -19.95 4.08
N VAL A 637 8.59 -20.34 2.92
CA VAL A 637 8.44 -19.61 1.65
C VAL A 637 7.82 -20.49 0.58
N GLU A 638 6.68 -20.05 0.06
CA GLU A 638 6.02 -20.62 -1.12
C GLU A 638 6.41 -19.79 -2.34
N PHE A 639 7.23 -20.36 -3.22
CA PHE A 639 7.57 -19.75 -4.51
C PHE A 639 6.82 -20.47 -5.63
N GLU A 640 5.65 -19.95 -6.00
CA GLU A 640 4.69 -20.66 -6.84
C GLU A 640 4.77 -20.31 -8.33
N THR A 641 4.57 -21.28 -9.22
CA THR A 641 4.41 -21.09 -10.68
C THR A 641 3.13 -21.75 -11.25
N TRP A 642 2.70 -21.30 -12.46
CA TRP A 642 1.50 -21.72 -13.19
C TRP A 642 1.80 -22.08 -14.67
N ASN A 643 0.82 -22.69 -15.36
CA ASN A 643 1.00 -23.39 -16.64
C ASN A 643 0.83 -22.50 -17.87
N HIS A 644 1.71 -21.53 -18.05
CA HIS A 644 1.75 -20.68 -19.26
C HIS A 644 3.15 -20.07 -19.47
N PRO A 645 3.50 -19.64 -20.70
CA PRO A 645 4.72 -18.88 -20.93
C PRO A 645 4.62 -17.46 -20.34
N GLY A 646 5.77 -16.86 -19.96
CA GLY A 646 5.80 -15.50 -19.43
C GLY A 646 5.49 -15.39 -17.94
N ALA A 647 5.26 -14.16 -17.45
CA ALA A 647 5.20 -13.83 -16.03
C ALA A 647 6.46 -14.23 -15.24
N ASP A 648 7.61 -14.26 -15.90
CA ASP A 648 8.88 -14.62 -15.27
C ASP A 648 9.25 -13.64 -14.17
N TYR A 649 10.04 -14.10 -13.19
CA TYR A 649 10.56 -13.25 -12.12
C TYR A 649 12.06 -13.08 -12.32
N ASN A 650 12.56 -11.85 -12.16
CA ASN A 650 13.99 -11.56 -12.25
C ASN A 650 14.46 -10.67 -11.10
N GLY A 651 15.62 -10.99 -10.54
CA GLY A 651 16.25 -10.21 -9.48
C GLY A 651 15.42 -10.14 -8.20
N THR A 652 14.69 -11.22 -7.87
CA THR A 652 14.02 -11.34 -6.56
C THR A 652 15.06 -11.62 -5.49
N VAL A 653 14.97 -10.92 -4.34
CA VAL A 653 15.98 -10.96 -3.29
C VAL A 653 15.35 -11.38 -1.96
N PHE A 654 15.93 -12.40 -1.33
CA PHE A 654 15.71 -12.75 0.07
C PHE A 654 17.00 -12.47 0.84
N ASP A 655 16.95 -11.53 1.78
CA ASP A 655 18.13 -10.92 2.42
C ASP A 655 17.98 -10.94 3.96
N GLY A 656 18.73 -11.79 4.65
CA GLY A 656 18.75 -11.78 6.12
C GLY A 656 17.47 -12.28 6.80
N ASN A 657 16.63 -13.07 6.13
CA ASN A 657 15.39 -13.56 6.74
C ASN A 657 15.65 -14.77 7.66
N THR A 658 14.85 -14.91 8.71
CA THR A 658 14.94 -16.03 9.65
C THR A 658 13.64 -16.81 9.72
N PHE A 659 13.72 -18.13 9.64
CA PHE A 659 12.61 -19.07 9.72
C PHE A 659 12.92 -20.09 10.80
N ALA A 660 12.17 -20.04 11.89
CA ALA A 660 12.34 -20.91 13.05
C ALA A 660 11.09 -21.77 13.27
N ASN A 661 11.33 -23.06 13.56
CA ASN A 661 10.26 -24.04 13.76
C ASN A 661 9.30 -24.09 12.56
N VAL A 662 9.83 -24.46 11.39
CA VAL A 662 9.07 -24.58 10.13
C VAL A 662 9.17 -25.99 9.56
N ARG A 663 8.09 -26.55 9.01
CA ARG A 663 8.10 -27.91 8.45
C ARG A 663 8.81 -28.00 7.09
N TYR A 664 8.49 -27.10 6.17
CA TYR A 664 9.16 -26.96 4.88
C TYR A 664 9.77 -25.57 4.78
N GLY A 665 11.08 -25.45 4.62
CA GLY A 665 11.77 -24.15 4.68
C GLY A 665 11.43 -23.25 3.49
N PHE A 666 11.89 -23.62 2.30
CA PHE A 666 11.68 -22.91 1.05
C PHE A 666 11.24 -23.91 -0.02
N VAL A 667 10.10 -23.65 -0.68
CA VAL A 667 9.54 -24.55 -1.69
C VAL A 667 9.27 -23.77 -2.97
N ASP A 668 9.90 -24.19 -4.07
CA ASP A 668 9.67 -23.70 -5.44
C ASP A 668 8.96 -24.78 -6.27
N ALA A 669 7.66 -24.60 -6.52
CA ALA A 669 6.83 -25.63 -7.16
C ALA A 669 5.54 -25.07 -7.81
N TYR A 670 4.80 -25.97 -8.44
CA TYR A 670 3.53 -25.66 -9.13
C TYR A 670 2.33 -25.72 -8.19
N LYS A 671 1.48 -24.68 -8.18
CA LYS A 671 0.20 -24.59 -7.44
C LYS A 671 0.31 -24.97 -5.94
N LEU A 672 1.21 -24.31 -5.23
CA LEU A 672 1.46 -24.46 -3.80
C LEU A 672 0.33 -23.98 -2.89
N MET A 673 -0.43 -22.95 -3.29
CA MET A 673 -1.45 -22.26 -2.48
C MET A 673 -2.43 -23.24 -1.79
N TRP A 674 -2.79 -24.32 -2.49
CA TRP A 674 -3.73 -25.35 -2.02
C TRP A 674 -3.07 -26.66 -1.58
N THR A 675 -1.73 -26.73 -1.66
CA THR A 675 -0.98 -27.94 -1.32
C THR A 675 -0.81 -28.01 0.20
N HIS A 676 -1.16 -29.15 0.81
CA HIS A 676 -1.12 -29.36 2.27
C HIS A 676 -0.56 -30.72 2.69
N ASP A 677 -0.30 -31.61 1.72
CA ASP A 677 0.12 -32.99 1.94
C ASP A 677 1.64 -33.20 1.88
N GLY A 678 2.40 -32.19 1.46
CA GLY A 678 3.84 -32.27 1.22
C GLY A 678 4.24 -32.86 -0.14
N SER A 679 3.27 -33.12 -1.03
CA SER A 679 3.49 -33.68 -2.37
C SER A 679 3.65 -32.56 -3.40
N PHE A 680 4.86 -32.04 -3.55
CA PHE A 680 5.14 -30.96 -4.49
C PHE A 680 5.26 -31.48 -5.94
N LYS A 681 4.74 -30.70 -6.89
CA LYS A 681 4.66 -31.06 -8.30
C LYS A 681 5.56 -30.17 -9.15
N ALA A 682 6.19 -30.76 -10.16
CA ALA A 682 6.75 -29.99 -11.25
C ALA A 682 5.62 -29.42 -12.10
N GLY A 683 5.70 -28.13 -12.39
CA GLY A 683 4.92 -27.48 -13.43
C GLY A 683 5.33 -27.94 -14.84
N PRO A 684 4.47 -27.66 -15.84
CA PRO A 684 4.74 -28.03 -17.23
C PRO A 684 5.95 -27.31 -17.81
N ALA A 685 6.46 -27.77 -18.96
CA ALA A 685 7.64 -27.20 -19.61
C ALA A 685 7.50 -25.70 -19.88
N GLU A 686 6.30 -25.26 -20.27
CA GLU A 686 5.93 -23.85 -20.40
C GLU A 686 5.30 -23.34 -19.10
N ARG A 687 6.05 -22.52 -18.37
CA ARG A 687 5.68 -21.97 -17.07
C ARG A 687 6.45 -20.68 -16.80
N SER A 688 6.01 -19.91 -15.80
CA SER A 688 6.79 -18.77 -15.32
C SER A 688 8.06 -19.23 -14.61
N ARG A 689 9.20 -18.64 -14.98
CA ARG A 689 10.55 -18.98 -14.50
C ARG A 689 11.03 -18.02 -13.42
N ARG A 690 12.01 -18.47 -12.64
CA ARG A 690 12.72 -17.67 -11.63
C ARG A 690 14.17 -17.48 -12.06
N ILE A 691 14.52 -16.23 -12.30
CA ILE A 691 15.79 -15.84 -12.88
C ILE A 691 16.54 -14.97 -11.87
N ASN A 692 17.83 -15.27 -11.66
CA ASN A 692 18.72 -14.52 -10.80
C ASN A 692 18.19 -14.30 -9.38
N THR A 693 17.53 -15.30 -8.79
CA THR A 693 17.01 -15.19 -7.41
C THR A 693 18.17 -15.20 -6.43
N VAL A 694 18.24 -14.22 -5.52
CA VAL A 694 19.30 -14.11 -4.53
C VAL A 694 18.79 -14.58 -3.17
N LEU A 695 19.51 -15.52 -2.56
CA LEU A 695 19.35 -15.95 -1.17
C LEU A 695 20.61 -15.53 -0.40
N TYR A 696 20.57 -14.36 0.24
CA TYR A 696 21.68 -13.81 1.03
C TYR A 696 21.38 -13.92 2.52
N ASP A 697 22.21 -14.67 3.25
CA ASP A 697 22.20 -14.78 4.72
C ASP A 697 20.84 -15.14 5.34
N ASN A 698 20.08 -16.03 4.71
CA ASN A 698 18.80 -16.49 5.24
C ASN A 698 18.99 -17.75 6.10
N HIS A 699 18.29 -17.86 7.22
CA HIS A 699 18.43 -19.00 8.12
C HIS A 699 17.11 -19.74 8.30
N PHE A 700 17.10 -21.02 7.93
CA PHE A 700 15.96 -21.91 8.07
C PHE A 700 16.28 -23.03 9.07
N THR A 701 15.41 -23.20 10.07
CA THR A 701 15.56 -24.23 11.10
C THR A 701 14.26 -25.00 11.28
N ARG A 702 14.34 -26.34 11.25
CA ARG A 702 13.17 -27.21 11.42
C ARG A 702 12.51 -27.08 12.80
N GLY A 703 13.30 -26.82 13.84
CA GLY A 703 12.85 -26.95 15.23
C GLY A 703 12.86 -28.41 15.70
N THR A 704 11.86 -28.82 16.50
CA THR A 704 11.79 -30.16 17.09
C THR A 704 11.55 -31.26 16.04
N SER A 705 12.38 -32.30 16.11
CA SER A 705 12.40 -33.44 15.19
C SER A 705 11.28 -34.44 15.50
N GLY A 706 10.11 -34.28 14.87
CA GLY A 706 9.11 -35.36 14.76
C GLY A 706 9.40 -36.26 13.54
N ALA A 707 8.82 -37.46 13.50
CA ALA A 707 8.92 -38.42 12.38
C ALA A 707 8.21 -37.95 11.08
N VAL A 708 7.90 -36.66 10.97
CA VAL A 708 7.12 -36.07 9.88
C VAL A 708 8.05 -35.67 8.73
N GLN A 709 7.63 -35.94 7.49
CA GLN A 709 8.33 -35.47 6.29
C GLN A 709 8.59 -33.97 6.37
N SER A 710 9.86 -33.59 6.20
CA SER A 710 10.32 -32.20 6.25
C SER A 710 11.50 -31.99 5.30
N ALA A 711 11.57 -30.81 4.71
CA ALA A 711 12.64 -30.45 3.79
C ALA A 711 13.05 -28.98 3.96
N GLY A 712 14.35 -28.72 3.97
CA GLY A 712 14.88 -27.36 4.09
C GLY A 712 14.63 -26.56 2.82
N PHE A 713 15.18 -27.02 1.71
CA PHE A 713 14.96 -26.46 0.38
C PHE A 713 14.40 -27.52 -0.56
N VAL A 714 13.36 -27.16 -1.31
CA VAL A 714 12.75 -27.99 -2.35
C VAL A 714 12.57 -27.14 -3.60
N THR A 715 13.04 -27.63 -4.75
CA THR A 715 12.66 -27.08 -6.06
C THR A 715 12.21 -28.20 -6.97
N MET A 716 11.08 -28.00 -7.63
CA MET A 716 10.60 -28.85 -8.73
C MET A 716 11.04 -28.31 -10.10
N HIS A 717 11.90 -27.28 -10.09
CA HIS A 717 12.28 -26.45 -11.23
C HIS A 717 13.79 -26.19 -11.22
N PRO A 718 14.62 -27.22 -11.42
CA PRO A 718 16.07 -27.12 -11.29
C PRO A 718 16.73 -26.20 -12.35
N GLU A 719 15.99 -25.79 -13.38
CA GLU A 719 16.44 -24.81 -14.36
C GLU A 719 16.31 -23.35 -13.91
N ASN A 720 15.58 -23.08 -12.82
CA ASN A 720 15.59 -21.78 -12.17
C ASN A 720 16.99 -21.44 -11.66
N SER A 721 17.35 -20.15 -11.67
CA SER A 721 18.69 -19.71 -11.29
C SER A 721 18.74 -19.03 -9.93
N TRP A 722 19.74 -19.40 -9.15
CA TRP A 722 19.90 -19.04 -7.74
C TRP A 722 21.34 -18.57 -7.47
N ALA A 723 21.46 -17.48 -6.71
CA ALA A 723 22.69 -17.09 -6.03
C ALA A 723 22.50 -17.26 -4.53
N ASN A 724 23.05 -18.33 -3.98
CA ASN A 724 22.98 -18.64 -2.55
C ASN A 724 24.30 -18.26 -1.86
N ILE A 725 24.26 -17.29 -0.96
CA ILE A 725 25.42 -16.73 -0.28
C ILE A 725 25.10 -16.64 1.21
N GLY A 726 25.73 -17.50 2.02
CA GLY A 726 25.57 -17.49 3.47
C GLY A 726 24.25 -18.05 4.01
N SER A 727 23.28 -18.40 3.16
CA SER A 727 22.01 -18.97 3.66
C SER A 727 22.19 -20.42 4.14
N THR A 728 21.49 -20.80 5.21
CA THR A 728 21.63 -22.10 5.89
C THR A 728 20.28 -22.78 6.11
N TRP A 729 20.26 -24.11 6.00
CA TRP A 729 19.11 -24.96 6.36
C TRP A 729 19.58 -26.04 7.33
N SER A 730 18.88 -26.20 8.46
CA SER A 730 19.28 -27.16 9.49
C SER A 730 18.11 -27.89 10.15
N GLY A 731 18.36 -29.14 10.52
CA GLY A 731 17.42 -30.00 11.24
C GLY A 731 16.30 -30.60 10.39
N PHE A 732 16.29 -30.41 9.07
CA PHE A 732 15.29 -31.02 8.18
C PHE A 732 15.67 -32.45 7.82
N ALA A 733 14.69 -33.31 7.45
CA ALA A 733 14.99 -34.66 6.99
C ALA A 733 15.76 -34.69 5.64
N MET A 734 15.51 -33.70 4.79
CA MET A 734 16.21 -33.53 3.50
C MET A 734 16.38 -32.04 3.14
N GLY A 735 17.12 -31.74 2.07
CA GLY A 735 17.24 -30.37 1.55
C GLY A 735 18.03 -29.39 2.43
N ASN A 736 18.83 -29.88 3.40
CA ASN A 736 19.67 -29.02 4.24
C ASN A 736 20.83 -28.34 3.47
N GLY A 737 21.14 -28.82 2.26
CA GLY A 737 22.19 -28.23 1.40
C GLY A 737 21.77 -26.95 0.68
N GLY A 738 20.49 -26.56 0.73
CA GLY A 738 19.98 -25.44 -0.05
C GLY A 738 19.93 -25.70 -1.56
N PRO A 739 19.68 -24.67 -2.38
CA PRO A 739 19.77 -24.80 -3.84
C PRO A 739 21.21 -25.05 -4.26
N THR A 740 21.41 -26.00 -5.17
CA THR A 740 22.70 -26.17 -5.84
C THR A 740 22.97 -24.96 -6.73
N THR A 741 24.15 -24.34 -6.59
CA THR A 741 24.56 -23.23 -7.45
C THR A 741 24.72 -23.70 -8.90
N GLY A 742 23.73 -23.39 -9.75
CA GLY A 742 23.82 -23.57 -11.19
C GLY A 742 24.56 -22.39 -11.81
N ALA A 743 25.50 -22.66 -12.73
CA ALA A 743 26.10 -21.62 -13.56
C ALA A 743 25.01 -20.79 -14.24
N VAL A 744 25.14 -19.47 -14.20
CA VAL A 744 24.30 -18.51 -14.93
C VAL A 744 24.23 -18.97 -16.39
N LYS A 745 23.13 -19.60 -16.81
CA LYS A 745 22.86 -19.80 -18.24
C LYS A 745 22.44 -18.44 -18.77
N SER A 746 23.28 -17.86 -19.63
CA SER A 746 22.96 -16.61 -20.33
C SER A 746 21.59 -16.73 -20.98
N SER A 747 20.73 -15.74 -20.76
CA SER A 747 19.38 -15.65 -21.32
C SER A 747 19.36 -15.44 -22.86
N SER A 748 20.40 -15.84 -23.59
CA SER A 748 20.45 -15.73 -25.05
C SER A 748 19.35 -16.56 -25.74
N ASP A 749 18.74 -17.51 -25.04
CA ASP A 749 17.63 -18.32 -25.59
C ASP A 749 16.23 -17.69 -25.38
N ALA A 750 16.12 -16.57 -24.65
CA ALA A 750 14.86 -15.84 -24.52
C ALA A 750 14.60 -14.89 -25.71
N ALA A 751 15.60 -14.69 -26.57
CA ALA A 751 15.45 -14.03 -27.87
C ALA A 751 15.32 -15.08 -28.97
N ARG A 752 14.24 -15.88 -28.98
CA ARG A 752 13.83 -16.51 -30.24
C ARG A 752 13.20 -15.42 -31.09
N PRO A 753 13.74 -15.08 -32.27
CA PRO A 753 12.95 -14.41 -33.29
C PRO A 753 11.78 -15.34 -33.61
N ILE A 754 10.57 -14.81 -33.60
CA ILE A 754 9.44 -15.49 -34.25
C ILE A 754 9.77 -15.46 -35.75
N PRO A 755 9.71 -16.59 -36.49
CA PRO A 755 9.81 -16.57 -37.95
C PRO A 755 8.68 -15.68 -38.51
N ASP A 756 8.99 -14.95 -39.58
CA ASP A 756 8.14 -13.94 -40.23
C ASP A 756 6.63 -14.24 -40.30
#